data_AF-A0A485JFT4-F1
#
_entry.id   AF-A0A485JFT4-F1
#
_cell.length_a   1.000
_cell.length_b   1.000
_cell.length_c   1.000
_cell.angle_alpha   90.00
_cell.angle_beta   90.00
_cell.angle_gamma   90.00
#
_symmetry.space_group_name_H-M   'P 1'
#
loop_
_entity.id
_entity.type
_entity.pdbx_description
1 polymer ?
#
loop_
_entity_poly.entity_id
_entity_poly.type
_entity_poly.pdbx_seq_one_letter_code
_entity_poly.pdbx_strand_id
1 'polypeptide(L)'
;MNELIAASNVYTIKNYGPDRVAGFSPIPAMSMVSYASGARYLSLLGGTCLSFYDWYCDLPPASPQTWGEQTDVPESADWYNSSYIIAWGSNVPQTRTPDAHFFTEVRYKGTKTVAVTPDYAEIAKLCDLWLAPKQGTDAAMALAMGHVMLREFHLDNPSQYFTDYVRRYTDMPMLVMLEERDGYYAAGRMLRAADLVDALGQENNPEWKTVAFNTNGEMVAPNGSIGFRWGEKGKWNLEQRDGKTGEETELQLSLLGSQDEIAEVGFPYFGGDGTEHFNKVELENILLHKLPVKRLQLADGSTALVTTVYDLTLANYGLERGLNDVNCATSYDDVKAYTPAWAEQITGVSRSQIIRIAREFADNADKTHGRSMIIVGAGLNHWYHLDMNYRGLINMLIFCGCVGQSGGGWAHYVGQEKLRPQTGWQPLAFALDWQRPARHMNSTSYFYNHSSQWRYETVTAEELLSPMADKSRYTGHLIDFNVRAERMGWLPSAPQLGTNPLTIAGEAKKAGMNPVDYTVKSLKEGSIRFAAEQPENGKNHPRNLFIWRSNLLGSSGKGHEFMLKYLLGTEHGIQGKDLGQQGGVKPEEVDWQDNGLEGKLDLVVTLDFRLSSTCLYSDIILPTATWYEKDDMNTSDMHPFIHPLSAAVDPAWEAKSDWEIYKAIAKKFSEVCVGHLGKETDIVTLPIQHDSAAELAQPLDVKDWKKGECDLIPGKTAPHIMVVERDYPATYERFTSIGPLMEKIGNGGKGIAWNTQSEMDLLRKLNYTKAEGPAKGQPMLNTAIDAAEMILTLAPETNGQVAVKAWAALSEFTGRDHTHLALNKEDEKIRFRDIQAQPRKIISSPTWSGLEDEHVSYNAGYTNVHELIPWAYALWPSAAVSGSPMDA
;
A
#
# COMPACT_ATOMS: atom_id res chain seq x y z
N MET A 1 -28.75 -13.57 -21.97
CA MET A 1 -27.45 -12.97 -21.57
C MET A 1 -26.68 -13.85 -20.57
N ASN A 2 -27.21 -14.19 -19.39
CA ASN A 2 -26.49 -15.00 -18.38
C ASN A 2 -25.88 -16.31 -18.89
N GLU A 3 -26.57 -17.01 -19.81
CA GLU A 3 -26.05 -18.26 -20.39
C GLU A 3 -24.77 -18.06 -21.20
N LEU A 4 -24.68 -16.99 -22.00
CA LEU A 4 -23.49 -16.67 -22.79
C LEU A 4 -22.32 -16.34 -21.87
N ILE A 5 -22.54 -15.50 -20.85
CA ILE A 5 -21.53 -15.15 -19.86
C ILE A 5 -21.01 -16.42 -19.16
N ALA A 6 -21.91 -17.26 -18.67
CA ALA A 6 -21.57 -18.52 -18.00
C ALA A 6 -20.79 -19.46 -18.92
N ALA A 7 -21.24 -19.65 -20.17
CA ALA A 7 -20.58 -20.51 -21.15
C ALA A 7 -19.18 -20.00 -21.50
N SER A 8 -19.02 -18.69 -21.70
CA SER A 8 -17.72 -18.06 -21.94
C SER A 8 -16.77 -18.29 -20.77
N ASN A 9 -17.22 -18.08 -19.54
CA ASN A 9 -16.40 -18.31 -18.36
C ASN A 9 -15.99 -19.80 -18.24
N VAL A 10 -16.93 -20.74 -18.41
CA VAL A 10 -16.62 -22.18 -18.36
C VAL A 10 -15.60 -22.56 -19.44
N TYR A 11 -15.75 -22.05 -20.66
CA TYR A 11 -14.83 -22.28 -21.76
C TYR A 11 -13.43 -21.75 -21.41
N THR A 12 -13.32 -20.48 -21.01
CA THR A 12 -12.04 -19.86 -20.67
C THR A 12 -11.34 -20.58 -19.52
N ILE A 13 -12.06 -20.89 -18.44
CA ILE A 13 -11.51 -21.62 -17.29
C ILE A 13 -10.98 -23.00 -17.70
N LYS A 14 -11.76 -23.75 -18.47
CA LYS A 14 -11.41 -25.11 -18.89
C LYS A 14 -10.23 -25.15 -19.85
N ASN A 15 -10.20 -24.25 -20.82
CA ASN A 15 -9.26 -24.32 -21.94
C ASN A 15 -7.94 -23.56 -21.68
N TYR A 16 -7.97 -22.50 -20.87
CA TYR A 16 -6.82 -21.63 -20.63
C TYR A 16 -6.44 -21.57 -19.15
N GLY A 17 -7.44 -21.46 -18.28
CA GLY A 17 -7.24 -21.35 -16.84
C GLY A 17 -8.19 -20.34 -16.22
N PRO A 18 -8.52 -20.50 -14.92
CA PRO A 18 -9.43 -19.60 -14.23
C PRO A 18 -8.92 -18.16 -14.15
N ASP A 19 -7.60 -17.96 -14.11
CA ASP A 19 -6.93 -16.66 -14.11
C ASP A 19 -6.95 -15.91 -15.46
N ARG A 20 -7.59 -16.48 -16.50
CA ARG A 20 -7.94 -15.78 -17.75
C ARG A 20 -9.33 -15.14 -17.70
N VAL A 21 -10.06 -15.29 -16.59
CA VAL A 21 -11.26 -14.54 -16.25
C VAL A 21 -10.90 -13.51 -15.18
N ALA A 22 -11.20 -12.25 -15.43
CA ALA A 22 -10.84 -11.13 -14.57
C ALA A 22 -12.05 -10.23 -14.28
N GLY A 23 -11.97 -9.48 -13.19
CA GLY A 23 -12.93 -8.43 -12.88
C GLY A 23 -12.24 -7.16 -12.38
N PHE A 24 -12.69 -6.02 -12.91
CA PHE A 24 -12.30 -4.70 -12.46
C PHE A 24 -13.48 -4.01 -11.75
N SER A 25 -13.34 -3.81 -10.45
CA SER A 25 -14.24 -2.96 -9.66
C SER A 25 -13.44 -2.25 -8.57
N PRO A 26 -13.53 -0.92 -8.45
CA PRO A 26 -12.70 -0.16 -7.51
C PRO A 26 -13.43 0.12 -6.20
N ILE A 27 -12.71 0.58 -5.17
CA ILE A 27 -13.27 1.32 -4.02
C ILE A 27 -14.45 0.58 -3.36
N PRO A 28 -14.23 -0.49 -2.59
CA PRO A 28 -15.31 -1.23 -1.96
C PRO A 28 -16.04 -0.40 -0.89
N ALA A 29 -15.38 0.57 -0.26
CA ALA A 29 -15.94 1.37 0.83
C ALA A 29 -17.21 2.17 0.44
N MET A 30 -17.39 2.51 -0.84
CA MET A 30 -18.57 3.27 -1.28
C MET A 30 -19.85 2.43 -1.41
N SER A 31 -19.73 1.10 -1.55
CA SER A 31 -20.84 0.16 -1.71
C SER A 31 -20.31 -1.28 -1.58
N MET A 32 -20.15 -1.72 -0.32
CA MET A 32 -19.37 -2.89 0.07
C MET A 32 -19.85 -4.21 -0.55
N VAL A 33 -21.16 -4.45 -0.52
CA VAL A 33 -21.81 -5.67 -1.03
C VAL A 33 -21.84 -5.65 -2.56
N SER A 34 -22.05 -4.48 -3.17
CA SER A 34 -21.99 -4.32 -4.62
C SER A 34 -20.60 -4.63 -5.18
N TYR A 35 -19.51 -4.23 -4.49
CA TYR A 35 -18.18 -4.73 -4.84
C TYR A 35 -18.08 -6.25 -4.63
N ALA A 36 -18.48 -6.73 -3.45
CA ALA A 36 -18.32 -8.13 -3.05
C ALA A 36 -19.04 -9.09 -4.01
N SER A 37 -20.12 -8.66 -4.64
CA SER A 37 -20.88 -9.48 -5.60
C SER A 37 -20.01 -10.11 -6.70
N GLY A 38 -19.32 -9.29 -7.49
CA GLY A 38 -18.45 -9.78 -8.57
C GLY A 38 -17.17 -10.42 -8.04
N ALA A 39 -16.57 -9.82 -7.01
CA ALA A 39 -15.33 -10.33 -6.42
C ALA A 39 -15.52 -11.74 -5.82
N ARG A 40 -16.67 -12.01 -5.17
CA ARG A 40 -16.99 -13.30 -4.55
C ARG A 40 -17.19 -14.38 -5.60
N TYR A 41 -17.92 -14.04 -6.67
CA TYR A 41 -18.07 -14.92 -7.83
C TYR A 41 -16.72 -15.28 -8.44
N LEU A 42 -15.90 -14.27 -8.76
CA LEU A 42 -14.57 -14.48 -9.35
C LEU A 42 -13.67 -15.32 -8.44
N SER A 43 -13.61 -14.99 -7.15
CA SER A 43 -12.75 -15.68 -6.19
C SER A 43 -13.11 -17.15 -6.01
N LEU A 44 -14.41 -17.49 -6.00
CA LEU A 44 -14.88 -18.88 -5.97
C LEU A 44 -14.39 -19.67 -7.18
N LEU A 45 -14.50 -19.09 -8.38
CA LEU A 45 -14.06 -19.68 -9.64
C LEU A 45 -12.54 -19.71 -9.81
N GLY A 46 -11.82 -18.82 -9.12
CA GLY A 46 -10.39 -18.62 -9.30
C GLY A 46 -10.02 -17.55 -10.32
N GLY A 47 -11.00 -16.72 -10.72
CA GLY A 47 -10.75 -15.51 -11.50
C GLY A 47 -9.97 -14.46 -10.73
N THR A 48 -9.38 -13.51 -11.46
CA THR A 48 -8.50 -12.48 -10.90
C THR A 48 -9.29 -11.23 -10.50
N CYS A 49 -9.09 -10.79 -9.26
CA CYS A 49 -9.64 -9.54 -8.72
C CYS A 49 -8.59 -8.44 -8.86
N LEU A 50 -8.83 -7.51 -9.78
CA LEU A 50 -7.92 -6.41 -10.12
C LEU A 50 -7.98 -5.31 -9.05
N SER A 51 -6.81 -4.80 -8.63
CA SER A 51 -6.68 -3.70 -7.68
C SER A 51 -7.12 -2.36 -8.28
N PHE A 52 -7.21 -1.33 -7.44
CA PHE A 52 -7.63 0.01 -7.87
C PHE A 52 -6.79 1.13 -7.27
N TYR A 53 -6.32 1.02 -6.02
CA TYR A 53 -5.75 2.16 -5.29
C TYR A 53 -4.40 2.59 -5.88
N ASP A 54 -3.52 1.61 -6.13
CA ASP A 54 -2.28 1.77 -6.90
C ASP A 54 -2.55 2.23 -8.34
N TRP A 55 -3.51 1.60 -9.02
CA TRP A 55 -3.85 1.91 -10.40
C TRP A 55 -4.39 3.32 -10.60
N TYR A 56 -5.15 3.83 -9.64
CA TYR A 56 -5.67 5.19 -9.68
C TYR A 56 -4.61 6.23 -9.37
N CYS A 57 -3.44 5.80 -8.89
CA CYS A 57 -2.42 6.67 -8.31
C CYS A 57 -2.93 7.38 -7.04
N ASP A 58 -3.88 6.74 -6.35
CA ASP A 58 -4.43 7.19 -5.08
C ASP A 58 -3.56 6.66 -3.92
N LEU A 59 -2.98 5.47 -4.07
CA LEU A 59 -1.95 4.95 -3.18
C LEU A 59 -0.77 5.92 -3.15
N PRO A 60 -0.33 6.40 -1.98
CA PRO A 60 0.96 7.06 -1.83
C PRO A 60 1.99 6.01 -1.38
N PRO A 61 2.91 5.52 -2.25
CA PRO A 61 3.93 4.52 -1.87
C PRO A 61 4.79 4.96 -0.68
N ALA A 62 4.93 6.28 -0.46
CA ALA A 62 5.56 6.85 0.73
C ALA A 62 4.92 6.42 2.06
N SER A 63 3.63 6.06 2.09
CA SER A 63 2.95 5.57 3.29
C SER A 63 3.42 4.15 3.67
N PRO A 64 3.35 3.14 2.77
CA PRO A 64 3.97 1.84 3.04
C PRO A 64 5.46 1.93 3.37
N GLN A 65 6.21 2.79 2.67
CA GLN A 65 7.65 2.99 2.93
C GLN A 65 7.93 3.56 4.32
N THR A 66 7.10 4.48 4.83
CA THR A 66 7.35 5.14 6.12
C THR A 66 6.78 4.35 7.30
N TRP A 67 5.60 3.75 7.12
CA TRP A 67 4.80 3.23 8.23
C TRP A 67 4.40 1.76 8.08
N GLY A 68 4.68 1.12 6.95
CA GLY A 68 4.13 -0.21 6.67
C GLY A 68 2.60 -0.21 6.67
N GLU A 69 1.98 0.86 6.16
CA GLU A 69 0.53 1.03 6.13
C GLU A 69 0.11 1.49 4.72
N GLN A 70 -0.98 0.93 4.19
CA GLN A 70 -1.49 1.30 2.86
C GLN A 70 -1.84 2.78 2.83
N THR A 71 -2.75 3.18 3.73
CA THR A 71 -3.14 4.56 4.03
C THR A 71 -3.93 4.53 5.33
N ASP A 72 -3.62 5.46 6.23
CA ASP A 72 -4.47 5.77 7.37
C ASP A 72 -4.30 7.25 7.68
N VAL A 73 -5.42 7.96 7.86
CA VAL A 73 -5.44 9.43 7.96
C VAL A 73 -6.42 9.90 9.03
N PRO A 74 -6.20 11.09 9.61
CA PRO A 74 -7.18 11.72 10.49
C PRO A 74 -8.54 11.91 9.81
N GLU A 75 -9.62 11.94 10.59
CA GLU A 75 -10.94 12.35 10.09
C GLU A 75 -11.00 13.87 9.84
N SER A 76 -12.00 14.36 9.09
CA SER A 76 -12.13 15.81 8.82
C SER A 76 -12.44 16.63 10.06
N ALA A 77 -13.13 16.04 11.05
CA ALA A 77 -13.36 16.68 12.34
C ALA A 77 -12.04 17.00 13.07
N ASP A 78 -11.00 16.17 12.90
CA ASP A 78 -9.69 16.38 13.53
C ASP A 78 -8.93 17.57 12.91
N TRP A 79 -9.30 18.03 11.72
CA TRP A 79 -8.78 19.30 11.18
C TRP A 79 -9.11 20.46 12.11
N TYR A 80 -10.27 20.40 12.78
CA TYR A 80 -10.71 21.41 13.73
C TYR A 80 -9.86 21.45 15.02
N ASN A 81 -9.16 20.36 15.32
CA ASN A 81 -8.20 20.27 16.42
C ASN A 81 -6.85 20.88 16.06
N SER A 82 -6.54 21.07 14.78
CA SER A 82 -5.30 21.70 14.34
C SER A 82 -5.27 23.20 14.61
N SER A 83 -4.08 23.75 14.87
CA SER A 83 -3.84 25.20 14.95
C SER A 83 -2.98 25.77 13.82
N TYR A 84 -2.49 24.91 12.92
CA TYR A 84 -1.82 25.34 11.68
C TYR A 84 -2.03 24.30 10.59
N ILE A 85 -2.67 24.68 9.49
CA ILE A 85 -2.97 23.75 8.38
C ILE A 85 -2.37 24.27 7.07
N ILE A 86 -1.65 23.40 6.37
CA ILE A 86 -1.24 23.62 4.98
C ILE A 86 -2.10 22.71 4.10
N ALA A 87 -2.84 23.28 3.15
CA ALA A 87 -3.51 22.54 2.09
C ALA A 87 -2.62 22.52 0.86
N TRP A 88 -1.97 21.39 0.60
CA TRP A 88 -0.91 21.26 -0.41
C TRP A 88 -1.35 20.32 -1.54
N GLY A 89 -1.59 20.87 -2.74
CA GLY A 89 -2.10 20.09 -3.88
C GLY A 89 -3.44 19.40 -3.61
N SER A 90 -4.21 19.91 -2.64
CA SER A 90 -5.54 19.40 -2.26
C SER A 90 -6.55 20.53 -2.38
N ASN A 91 -7.42 20.45 -3.40
CA ASN A 91 -8.44 21.47 -3.65
C ASN A 91 -9.69 21.23 -2.78
N VAL A 92 -9.54 21.40 -1.46
CA VAL A 92 -10.54 21.06 -0.42
C VAL A 92 -11.99 21.45 -0.77
N PRO A 93 -12.32 22.71 -1.13
CA PRO A 93 -13.71 23.08 -1.40
C PRO A 93 -14.34 22.38 -2.61
N GLN A 94 -13.53 21.90 -3.54
CA GLN A 94 -13.99 21.25 -4.77
C GLN A 94 -14.02 19.74 -4.62
N THR A 95 -12.96 19.15 -4.09
CA THR A 95 -12.79 17.68 -4.04
C THR A 95 -13.18 17.07 -2.69
N ARG A 96 -13.28 17.88 -1.63
CA ARG A 96 -13.71 17.53 -0.26
C ARG A 96 -14.87 18.42 0.19
N THR A 97 -15.76 18.75 -0.75
CA THR A 97 -16.91 19.67 -0.55
C THR A 97 -17.67 19.46 0.79
N PRO A 98 -18.12 18.24 1.15
CA PRO A 98 -18.91 18.06 2.37
C PRO A 98 -18.11 18.33 3.66
N ASP A 99 -16.78 18.24 3.62
CA ASP A 99 -15.90 18.42 4.78
C ASP A 99 -15.24 19.81 4.82
N ALA A 100 -15.35 20.59 3.73
CA ALA A 100 -14.70 21.89 3.61
C ALA A 100 -15.11 22.87 4.72
N HIS A 101 -16.29 22.69 5.33
CA HIS A 101 -16.73 23.54 6.43
C HIS A 101 -15.77 23.45 7.63
N PHE A 102 -15.26 22.27 8.00
CA PHE A 102 -14.29 22.11 9.09
C PHE A 102 -13.04 22.96 8.86
N PHE A 103 -12.55 22.99 7.62
CA PHE A 103 -11.40 23.82 7.22
C PHE A 103 -11.73 25.32 7.29
N THR A 104 -12.93 25.74 6.89
CA THR A 104 -13.31 27.17 6.95
C THR A 104 -13.60 27.64 8.37
N GLU A 105 -14.20 26.78 9.19
CA GLU A 105 -14.66 27.10 10.54
C GLU A 105 -13.50 27.07 11.53
N VAL A 106 -12.52 26.18 11.37
CA VAL A 106 -11.35 26.15 12.25
C VAL A 106 -10.55 27.46 12.19
N ARG A 107 -10.63 28.20 11.09
CA ARG A 107 -10.06 29.54 10.97
C ARG A 107 -10.66 30.52 11.98
N TYR A 108 -11.94 30.38 12.32
CA TYR A 108 -12.58 31.18 13.37
C TYR A 108 -12.10 30.81 14.78
N LYS A 109 -11.54 29.60 14.96
CA LYS A 109 -10.83 29.19 16.17
C LYS A 109 -9.42 29.80 16.27
N GLY A 110 -9.00 30.57 15.25
CA GLY A 110 -7.69 31.23 15.19
C GLY A 110 -6.62 30.42 14.44
N THR A 111 -6.99 29.30 13.83
CA THR A 111 -6.07 28.46 13.04
C THR A 111 -5.71 29.16 11.75
N LYS A 112 -4.40 29.27 11.49
CA LYS A 112 -3.89 29.80 10.23
C LYS A 112 -3.94 28.72 9.14
N THR A 113 -4.31 29.12 7.94
CA THR A 113 -4.36 28.22 6.77
C THR A 113 -3.51 28.73 5.60
N VAL A 114 -2.77 27.83 4.94
CA VAL A 114 -1.94 28.13 3.77
C VAL A 114 -2.35 27.23 2.61
N ALA A 115 -2.62 27.81 1.44
CA ALA A 115 -2.81 27.05 0.20
C ALA A 115 -1.50 26.98 -0.58
N VAL A 116 -1.11 25.78 -1.00
CA VAL A 116 0.03 25.56 -1.89
C VAL A 116 -0.46 24.89 -3.17
N THR A 117 -0.67 25.72 -4.20
CA THR A 117 -1.16 25.31 -5.53
C THR A 117 -0.52 26.18 -6.62
N PRO A 118 -0.13 25.63 -7.77
CA PRO A 118 0.51 26.38 -8.86
C PRO A 118 -0.44 27.44 -9.46
N ASP A 119 -1.73 27.16 -9.46
CA ASP A 119 -2.80 28.06 -9.89
C ASP A 119 -3.54 28.66 -8.69
N TYR A 120 -4.35 29.68 -8.94
CA TYR A 120 -5.26 30.25 -7.94
C TYR A 120 -6.52 29.39 -7.83
N ALA A 121 -6.33 28.17 -7.32
CA ALA A 121 -7.39 27.19 -7.11
C ALA A 121 -8.42 27.64 -6.06
N GLU A 122 -9.57 26.98 -6.00
CA GLU A 122 -10.63 27.32 -5.04
C GLU A 122 -10.16 27.28 -3.58
N ILE A 123 -9.25 26.35 -3.23
CA ILE A 123 -8.61 26.29 -1.91
C ILE A 123 -7.88 27.59 -1.53
N ALA A 124 -7.26 28.29 -2.48
CA ALA A 124 -6.57 29.56 -2.21
C ALA A 124 -7.52 30.64 -1.68
N LYS A 125 -8.80 30.61 -2.08
CA LYS A 125 -9.82 31.55 -1.61
C LYS A 125 -10.15 31.37 -0.12
N LEU A 126 -9.89 30.19 0.45
CA LEU A 126 -10.18 29.87 1.85
C LEU A 126 -8.97 30.06 2.78
N CYS A 127 -7.80 30.36 2.23
CA CYS A 127 -6.56 30.42 2.98
C CYS A 127 -6.08 31.85 3.28
N ASP A 128 -5.26 31.99 4.31
CA ASP A 128 -4.67 33.27 4.71
C ASP A 128 -3.43 33.62 3.90
N LEU A 129 -2.83 32.63 3.24
CA LEU A 129 -1.70 32.77 2.31
C LEU A 129 -1.86 31.79 1.14
N TRP A 130 -1.47 32.25 -0.04
CA TRP A 130 -1.29 31.40 -1.22
C TRP A 130 0.18 31.40 -1.63
N LEU A 131 0.75 30.20 -1.76
CA LEU A 131 2.07 29.96 -2.34
C LEU A 131 1.89 29.17 -3.63
N ALA A 132 2.57 29.60 -4.68
CA ALA A 132 2.41 29.07 -6.04
C ALA A 132 3.72 28.50 -6.59
N PRO A 133 4.19 27.35 -6.08
CA PRO A 133 5.34 26.69 -6.67
C PRO A 133 5.01 26.22 -8.09
N LYS A 134 6.04 26.11 -8.94
CA LYS A 134 5.93 25.37 -10.20
C LYS A 134 5.39 23.97 -9.92
N GLN A 135 4.36 23.54 -10.63
CA GLN A 135 3.72 22.25 -10.41
C GLN A 135 4.73 21.11 -10.55
N GLY A 136 4.78 20.17 -9.60
CA GLY A 136 5.71 19.04 -9.64
C GLY A 136 7.11 19.36 -9.07
N THR A 137 7.30 20.55 -8.52
CA THR A 137 8.55 20.94 -7.81
C THR A 137 8.35 21.03 -6.30
N ASP A 138 7.20 20.57 -5.80
CA ASP A 138 6.76 20.72 -4.42
C ASP A 138 7.72 20.09 -3.40
N ALA A 139 8.33 18.93 -3.73
CA ALA A 139 9.37 18.30 -2.92
C ALA A 139 10.54 19.25 -2.61
N ALA A 140 10.93 20.12 -3.55
CA ALA A 140 12.02 21.09 -3.32
C ALA A 140 11.65 22.11 -2.24
N MET A 141 10.41 22.61 -2.27
CA MET A 141 9.91 23.50 -1.22
C MET A 141 9.84 22.77 0.13
N ALA A 142 9.36 21.53 0.16
CA ALA A 142 9.27 20.73 1.38
C ALA A 142 10.65 20.45 2.01
N LEU A 143 11.66 20.10 1.20
CA LEU A 143 13.03 19.91 1.64
C LEU A 143 13.62 21.19 2.25
N ALA A 144 13.39 22.35 1.62
CA ALA A 144 13.85 23.63 2.17
C ALA A 144 13.12 24.05 3.44
N MET A 145 11.84 23.69 3.59
CA MET A 145 11.14 23.88 4.85
C MET A 145 11.71 22.96 5.94
N GLY A 146 11.94 21.68 5.64
CA GLY A 146 12.57 20.73 6.55
C GLY A 146 13.98 21.17 6.99
N HIS A 147 14.77 21.76 6.08
CA HIS A 147 16.08 22.34 6.39
C HIS A 147 15.99 23.41 7.49
N VAL A 148 15.03 24.33 7.38
CA VAL A 148 14.80 25.39 8.39
C VAL A 148 14.36 24.78 9.71
N MET A 149 13.46 23.80 9.69
CA MET A 149 12.97 23.11 10.89
C MET A 149 14.10 22.40 11.65
N LEU A 150 14.93 21.63 10.95
CA LEU A 150 16.08 20.93 11.55
C LEU A 150 17.12 21.92 12.09
N ARG A 151 17.44 22.98 11.32
CA ARG A 151 18.38 24.02 11.76
C ARG A 151 17.93 24.65 13.08
N GLU A 152 16.70 25.14 13.13
CA GLU A 152 16.28 25.99 14.26
C GLU A 152 15.79 25.19 15.45
N PHE A 153 15.05 24.10 15.23
CA PHE A 153 14.34 23.37 16.29
C PHE A 153 14.98 22.03 16.68
N HIS A 154 16.01 21.57 15.97
CA HIS A 154 16.77 20.37 16.33
C HIS A 154 18.25 20.66 16.64
N LEU A 155 18.84 21.68 16.00
CA LEU A 155 20.24 22.04 16.20
C LEU A 155 20.43 23.28 17.08
N ASP A 156 19.99 24.45 16.61
CA ASP A 156 20.36 25.72 17.22
C ASP A 156 19.62 25.96 18.55
N ASN A 157 18.33 25.64 18.59
CA ASN A 157 17.50 25.68 19.79
C ASN A 157 16.64 24.39 19.86
N PRO A 158 17.23 23.26 20.31
CA PRO A 158 16.58 21.97 20.26
C PRO A 158 15.27 21.98 21.07
N SER A 159 14.15 21.77 20.37
CA SER A 159 12.84 21.56 20.98
C SER A 159 12.88 20.26 21.78
N GLN A 160 12.49 20.34 23.06
CA GLN A 160 12.40 19.16 23.92
C GLN A 160 11.39 18.15 23.35
N TYR A 161 10.24 18.65 22.88
CA TYR A 161 9.18 17.80 22.35
C TYR A 161 9.62 17.08 21.06
N PHE A 162 10.19 17.82 20.10
CA PHE A 162 10.62 17.21 18.83
C PHE A 162 11.75 16.23 19.01
N THR A 163 12.72 16.57 19.85
CA THR A 163 13.89 15.73 20.13
C THR A 163 13.49 14.39 20.76
N ASP A 164 12.57 14.42 21.73
CA ASP A 164 12.02 13.19 22.32
C ASP A 164 11.21 12.38 21.28
N TYR A 165 10.35 13.06 20.52
CA TYR A 165 9.51 12.42 19.52
C TYR A 165 10.35 11.62 18.52
N VAL A 166 11.33 12.26 17.87
CA VAL A 166 12.12 11.59 16.83
C VAL A 166 13.02 10.49 17.39
N ARG A 167 13.42 10.58 18.66
CA ARG A 167 14.21 9.53 19.33
C ARG A 167 13.41 8.24 19.51
N ARG A 168 12.12 8.34 19.82
CA ARG A 168 11.27 7.18 20.19
C ARG A 168 10.45 6.64 19.02
N TYR A 169 10.10 7.49 18.07
CA TYR A 169 9.09 7.17 17.05
C TYR A 169 9.63 7.17 15.62
N THR A 170 10.96 7.18 15.45
CA THR A 170 11.59 7.12 14.12
C THR A 170 12.77 6.17 14.13
N ASP A 171 13.29 5.87 12.95
CA ASP A 171 14.54 5.13 12.75
C ASP A 171 15.79 6.02 12.82
N MET A 172 15.66 7.32 13.12
CA MET A 172 16.78 8.25 13.27
C MET A 172 17.95 7.75 14.15
N PRO A 173 17.74 7.14 15.33
CA PRO A 173 18.86 6.63 16.14
C PRO A 173 19.48 5.34 15.60
N MET A 174 18.88 4.70 14.59
CA MET A 174 19.35 3.41 14.08
C MET A 174 20.62 3.57 13.25
N LEU A 175 21.47 2.54 13.29
CA LEU A 175 22.76 2.51 12.61
C LEU A 175 22.66 2.02 11.18
N VAL A 176 23.36 2.73 10.28
CA VAL A 176 23.54 2.41 8.87
C VAL A 176 24.99 2.03 8.62
N MET A 177 25.21 0.92 7.91
CA MET A 177 26.54 0.50 7.48
C MET A 177 26.98 1.31 6.27
N LEU A 178 28.22 1.78 6.27
CA LEU A 178 28.81 2.49 5.15
C LEU A 178 29.57 1.53 4.23
N GLU A 179 29.29 1.61 2.94
CA GLU A 179 29.96 0.82 1.92
C GLU A 179 31.12 1.62 1.33
N GLU A 180 32.28 0.98 1.20
CA GLU A 180 33.45 1.59 0.57
C GLU A 180 33.18 1.91 -0.91
N ARG A 181 33.65 3.08 -1.35
CA ARG A 181 33.69 3.54 -2.74
C ARG A 181 35.09 4.10 -3.04
N ASP A 182 35.33 4.44 -4.29
CA ASP A 182 36.61 5.03 -4.71
C ASP A 182 36.74 6.47 -4.17
N GLY A 183 37.43 6.62 -3.04
CA GLY A 183 37.71 7.91 -2.40
C GLY A 183 36.65 8.43 -1.42
N TYR A 184 35.53 7.71 -1.24
CA TYR A 184 34.43 8.11 -0.33
C TYR A 184 33.62 6.87 0.11
N TYR A 185 32.51 7.06 0.81
CA TYR A 185 31.58 6.01 1.23
C TYR A 185 30.15 6.22 0.69
N ALA A 186 29.37 5.16 0.53
CA ALA A 186 27.94 5.24 0.29
C ALA A 186 27.16 4.71 1.50
N ALA A 187 25.98 5.27 1.78
CA ALA A 187 25.07 4.68 2.76
C ALA A 187 24.55 3.33 2.22
N GLY A 188 24.88 2.24 2.91
CA GLY A 188 24.41 0.89 2.58
C GLY A 188 23.14 0.52 3.34
N ARG A 189 23.00 -0.78 3.65
CA ARG A 189 21.90 -1.28 4.49
C ARG A 189 22.06 -0.87 5.97
N MET A 190 20.97 -0.93 6.70
CA MET A 190 20.98 -0.79 8.15
C MET A 190 21.69 -1.96 8.83
N LEU A 191 22.41 -1.66 9.92
CA LEU A 191 23.05 -2.64 10.78
C LEU A 191 21.97 -3.49 11.46
N ARG A 192 22.17 -4.80 11.48
CA ARG A 192 21.29 -5.79 12.09
C ARG A 192 21.97 -6.41 13.30
N ALA A 193 21.19 -6.90 14.25
CA ALA A 193 21.75 -7.60 15.41
C ALA A 193 22.64 -8.77 14.99
N ALA A 194 22.27 -9.49 13.91
CA ALA A 194 23.05 -10.59 13.33
C ALA A 194 24.46 -10.20 12.84
N ASP A 195 24.74 -8.91 12.61
CA ASP A 195 26.05 -8.44 12.16
C ASP A 195 27.08 -8.39 13.29
N LEU A 196 26.64 -8.48 14.55
CA LEU A 196 27.49 -8.32 15.73
C LEU A 196 27.78 -9.66 16.41
N VAL A 197 28.91 -9.72 17.11
CA VAL A 197 29.29 -10.87 17.96
C VAL A 197 28.16 -11.17 18.95
N ASP A 198 27.86 -12.46 19.13
CA ASP A 198 26.74 -12.97 19.94
C ASP A 198 25.35 -12.46 19.52
N ALA A 199 25.22 -11.84 18.34
CA ALA A 199 24.00 -11.29 17.78
C ALA A 199 23.21 -10.37 18.74
N LEU A 200 23.91 -9.63 19.61
CA LEU A 200 23.32 -8.89 20.74
C LEU A 200 22.37 -9.73 21.62
N GLY A 201 22.64 -11.03 21.76
CA GLY A 201 21.81 -11.98 22.49
C GLY A 201 20.46 -12.28 21.84
N GLN A 202 20.26 -11.93 20.57
CA GLN A 202 19.04 -12.22 19.82
C GLN A 202 19.18 -13.57 19.10
N GLU A 203 18.45 -14.58 19.55
CA GLU A 203 18.41 -15.90 18.90
C GLU A 203 17.38 -15.95 17.77
N ASN A 204 16.23 -15.28 17.94
CA ASN A 204 15.16 -15.23 16.95
C ASN A 204 15.29 -14.00 16.04
N ASN A 205 15.22 -14.24 14.73
CA ASN A 205 15.29 -13.23 13.66
C ASN A 205 16.32 -12.09 13.88
N PRO A 206 17.57 -12.38 14.30
CA PRO A 206 18.57 -11.34 14.55
C PRO A 206 18.90 -10.50 13.31
N GLU A 207 18.72 -11.06 12.11
CA GLU A 207 18.93 -10.39 10.84
C GLU A 207 17.82 -9.38 10.48
N TRP A 208 16.74 -9.31 11.26
CA TRP A 208 15.60 -8.41 11.08
C TRP A 208 15.42 -7.40 12.22
N LYS A 209 16.40 -7.31 13.12
CA LYS A 209 16.39 -6.41 14.28
C LYS A 209 17.45 -5.34 14.11
N THR A 210 17.03 -4.08 14.04
CA THR A 210 17.95 -2.93 13.92
C THR A 210 18.70 -2.67 15.20
N VAL A 211 19.83 -1.98 15.07
CA VAL A 211 20.74 -1.65 16.17
C VAL A 211 20.89 -0.14 16.27
N ALA A 212 20.98 0.36 17.50
CA ALA A 212 21.28 1.75 17.83
C ALA A 212 22.31 1.80 18.98
N PHE A 213 22.86 2.99 19.24
CA PHE A 213 23.57 3.25 20.50
C PHE A 213 22.59 3.79 21.55
N ASN A 214 22.80 3.43 22.80
CA ASN A 214 22.23 4.16 23.92
C ASN A 214 23.09 5.37 24.31
N THR A 215 22.59 6.24 25.18
CA THR A 215 23.31 7.44 25.66
C THR A 215 24.59 7.15 26.43
N ASN A 216 24.82 5.91 26.87
CA ASN A 216 26.07 5.48 27.50
C ASN A 216 27.11 4.98 26.48
N GLY A 217 26.79 4.99 25.18
CA GLY A 217 27.67 4.49 24.13
C GLY A 217 27.66 2.97 23.97
N GLU A 218 26.68 2.27 24.54
CA GLU A 218 26.50 0.82 24.38
C GLU A 218 25.60 0.52 23.18
N MET A 219 25.95 -0.50 22.39
CA MET A 219 25.10 -0.97 21.28
C MET A 219 23.95 -1.81 21.80
N VAL A 220 22.75 -1.54 21.28
CA VAL A 220 21.52 -2.20 21.72
C VAL A 220 20.60 -2.47 20.53
N ALA A 221 19.84 -3.58 20.59
CA ALA A 221 18.72 -3.84 19.69
C ALA A 221 17.43 -3.45 20.42
N PRO A 222 16.85 -2.26 20.17
CA PRO A 222 15.62 -1.85 20.84
C PRO A 222 14.43 -2.73 20.44
N ASN A 223 13.43 -2.81 21.32
CA ASN A 223 12.14 -3.42 21.01
C ASN A 223 11.48 -2.81 19.75
N GLY A 224 10.49 -3.51 19.20
CA GLY A 224 9.61 -2.97 18.15
C GLY A 224 10.05 -3.21 16.70
N SER A 225 11.32 -3.52 16.45
CA SER A 225 11.78 -3.91 15.10
C SER A 225 11.07 -5.19 14.61
N ILE A 226 10.94 -5.35 13.28
CA ILE A 226 10.06 -6.37 12.68
C ILE A 226 10.44 -7.81 13.09
N GLY A 227 11.71 -8.07 13.40
CA GLY A 227 12.15 -9.37 13.90
C GLY A 227 11.54 -9.78 15.25
N PHE A 228 10.98 -8.85 16.04
CA PHE A 228 10.26 -9.16 17.28
C PHE A 228 8.80 -9.54 17.06
N ARG A 229 8.24 -9.29 15.86
CA ARG A 229 6.82 -9.53 15.56
C ARG A 229 6.50 -11.01 15.43
N TRP A 230 7.42 -11.76 14.81
CA TRP A 230 7.25 -13.16 14.44
C TRP A 230 8.29 -14.05 15.12
N GLY A 231 7.99 -15.33 15.32
CA GLY A 231 8.87 -16.26 16.03
C GLY A 231 8.91 -16.07 17.55
N GLU A 232 8.56 -14.88 18.05
CA GLU A 232 8.46 -14.54 19.47
C GLU A 232 7.25 -13.63 19.76
N LYS A 233 7.08 -13.21 21.02
CA LYS A 233 5.94 -12.41 21.53
C LYS A 233 6.39 -11.47 22.66
N GLY A 234 5.63 -10.40 22.89
CA GLY A 234 5.80 -9.49 24.04
C GLY A 234 6.85 -8.38 23.89
N LYS A 235 7.62 -8.35 22.81
CA LYS A 235 8.68 -7.35 22.55
C LYS A 235 8.45 -6.52 21.29
N TRP A 236 7.36 -6.76 20.57
CA TRP A 236 6.99 -5.94 19.43
C TRP A 236 6.20 -4.72 19.90
N ASN A 237 6.89 -3.81 20.60
CA ASN A 237 6.36 -2.56 21.14
C ASN A 237 7.40 -1.44 21.03
N LEU A 238 6.95 -0.19 21.12
CA LEU A 238 7.80 1.01 21.10
C LEU A 238 8.20 1.45 22.53
N GLU A 239 8.23 0.53 23.49
CA GLU A 239 8.85 0.83 24.77
C GLU A 239 10.37 1.00 24.56
N GLN A 240 10.93 2.05 25.17
CA GLN A 240 12.36 2.35 25.10
C GLN A 240 13.16 1.37 25.97
N ARG A 241 13.25 0.13 25.52
CA ARG A 241 13.87 -0.99 26.22
C ARG A 241 14.86 -1.73 25.34
N ASP A 242 15.90 -2.25 25.97
CA ASP A 242 16.82 -3.19 25.35
C ASP A 242 16.11 -4.53 25.09
N GLY A 243 16.03 -4.94 23.83
CA GLY A 243 15.38 -6.18 23.42
C GLY A 243 16.08 -7.45 23.94
N LYS A 244 17.30 -7.36 24.46
CA LYS A 244 17.99 -8.46 25.15
C LYS A 244 17.63 -8.49 26.63
N THR A 245 17.96 -7.43 27.37
CA THR A 245 17.87 -7.41 28.84
C THR A 245 16.47 -7.08 29.35
N GLY A 246 15.64 -6.40 28.56
CA GLY A 246 14.35 -5.87 28.96
C GLY A 246 14.42 -4.59 29.80
N GLU A 247 15.64 -4.11 30.09
CA GLU A 247 15.86 -2.88 30.86
C GLU A 247 15.57 -1.64 30.02
N GLU A 248 15.24 -0.54 30.69
CA GLU A 248 15.02 0.75 30.04
C GLU A 248 16.33 1.28 29.43
N THR A 249 16.22 1.88 28.25
CA THR A 249 17.37 2.43 27.51
C THR A 249 16.98 3.71 26.79
N GLU A 250 17.86 4.70 26.80
CA GLU A 250 17.67 5.93 26.04
C GLU A 250 18.54 5.90 24.80
N LEU A 251 17.93 5.93 23.61
CA LEU A 251 18.66 5.88 22.35
C LEU A 251 19.34 7.22 22.03
N GLN A 252 20.57 7.15 21.52
CA GLN A 252 21.34 8.31 21.08
C GLN A 252 21.04 8.60 19.61
N LEU A 253 20.70 9.85 19.29
CA LEU A 253 20.38 10.28 17.93
C LEU A 253 21.61 10.44 17.07
N SER A 254 22.60 11.22 17.52
CA SER A 254 23.78 11.56 16.73
C SER A 254 25.06 10.98 17.33
N LEU A 255 25.99 10.58 16.46
CA LEU A 255 27.35 10.19 16.84
C LEU A 255 28.30 11.38 16.99
N LEU A 256 27.91 12.59 16.56
CA LEU A 256 28.77 13.78 16.66
C LEU A 256 29.12 14.07 18.13
N GLY A 257 30.42 14.22 18.40
CA GLY A 257 30.99 14.34 19.75
C GLY A 257 31.45 13.00 20.36
N SER A 258 31.11 11.87 19.72
CA SER A 258 31.46 10.52 20.15
C SER A 258 31.98 9.62 19.03
N GLN A 259 32.19 10.17 17.83
CA GLN A 259 32.73 9.47 16.67
C GLN A 259 34.20 9.08 16.84
N ASP A 260 34.62 8.03 16.15
CA ASP A 260 36.03 7.62 16.10
C ASP A 260 36.79 8.42 15.04
N GLU A 261 36.13 8.68 13.90
CA GLU A 261 36.65 9.43 12.77
C GLU A 261 35.51 10.15 12.02
N ILE A 262 35.88 10.97 11.02
CA ILE A 262 34.95 11.59 10.08
C ILE A 262 35.15 10.94 8.72
N ALA A 263 34.07 10.48 8.11
CA ALA A 263 34.07 9.90 6.77
C ALA A 263 33.31 10.80 5.79
N GLU A 264 33.75 10.83 4.53
CA GLU A 264 33.01 11.47 3.45
C GLU A 264 32.01 10.47 2.86
N VAL A 265 30.72 10.81 2.90
CA VAL A 265 29.62 9.98 2.38
C VAL A 265 28.99 10.70 1.19
N GLY A 266 28.84 10.00 0.07
CA GLY A 266 28.19 10.51 -1.13
C GLY A 266 26.67 10.42 -1.05
N PHE A 267 25.99 11.48 -1.48
CA PHE A 267 24.53 11.55 -1.60
C PHE A 267 24.15 11.85 -3.05
N PRO A 268 23.10 11.21 -3.59
CA PRO A 268 22.67 11.48 -4.95
C PRO A 268 21.91 12.81 -5.00
N TYR A 269 22.14 13.56 -6.06
CA TYR A 269 21.46 14.83 -6.31
C TYR A 269 20.97 14.89 -7.75
N PHE A 270 19.67 15.10 -7.91
CA PHE A 270 18.98 15.16 -9.21
C PHE A 270 18.46 16.57 -9.54
N GLY A 271 18.69 17.56 -8.68
CA GLY A 271 18.18 18.93 -8.90
C GLY A 271 18.85 19.68 -10.05
N GLY A 272 19.93 19.13 -10.62
CA GLY A 272 20.57 19.59 -11.86
C GLY A 272 19.94 19.01 -13.14
N ASP A 273 19.14 17.94 -13.03
CA ASP A 273 18.50 17.26 -14.15
C ASP A 273 17.11 17.81 -14.48
N GLY A 274 16.46 17.22 -15.50
CA GLY A 274 15.06 17.47 -15.85
C GLY A 274 14.86 18.13 -17.22
N THR A 275 13.60 18.33 -17.61
CA THR A 275 13.27 18.93 -18.92
C THR A 275 13.45 20.45 -18.92
N GLU A 276 13.49 21.06 -20.09
CA GLU A 276 13.55 22.50 -20.32
C GLU A 276 12.39 23.31 -19.69
N HIS A 277 11.31 22.63 -19.31
CA HIS A 277 10.10 23.24 -18.74
C HIS A 277 10.20 23.58 -17.24
N PHE A 278 11.29 23.13 -16.60
CA PHE A 278 11.56 23.28 -15.18
C PHE A 278 12.92 23.94 -14.97
N ASN A 279 12.97 24.83 -13.97
CA ASN A 279 14.23 25.37 -13.49
C ASN A 279 15.04 24.26 -12.83
N LYS A 280 16.36 24.38 -12.94
CA LYS A 280 17.34 23.42 -12.42
C LYS A 280 18.39 24.20 -11.65
N VAL A 281 18.98 23.57 -10.64
CA VAL A 281 20.11 24.15 -9.92
C VAL A 281 21.26 23.17 -10.06
N GLU A 282 22.25 23.55 -10.87
CA GLU A 282 23.44 22.75 -11.07
C GLU A 282 24.26 22.68 -9.77
N LEU A 283 24.57 21.45 -9.35
CA LEU A 283 25.57 21.10 -8.35
C LEU A 283 26.31 19.86 -8.89
N GLU A 284 26.79 18.98 -8.03
CA GLU A 284 27.35 17.69 -8.44
C GLU A 284 26.30 16.59 -8.29
N ASN A 285 26.27 15.63 -9.22
CA ASN A 285 25.38 14.47 -9.14
C ASN A 285 25.60 13.64 -7.85
N ILE A 286 26.81 13.70 -7.29
CA ILE A 286 27.18 13.11 -6.01
C ILE A 286 27.70 14.22 -5.10
N LEU A 287 26.96 14.51 -4.04
CA LEU A 287 27.36 15.46 -3.00
C LEU A 287 28.07 14.72 -1.87
N LEU A 288 29.37 14.99 -1.69
CA LEU A 288 30.14 14.43 -0.58
C LEU A 288 29.91 15.23 0.68
N HIS A 289 29.48 14.55 1.75
CA HIS A 289 29.24 15.14 3.06
C HIS A 289 30.11 14.52 4.14
N LYS A 290 30.47 15.30 5.16
CA LYS A 290 31.27 14.85 6.30
C LYS A 290 30.36 14.29 7.40
N LEU A 291 30.47 13.00 7.66
CA LEU A 291 29.66 12.29 8.65
C LEU A 291 30.50 11.81 9.84
N PRO A 292 29.98 11.93 11.07
CA PRO A 292 30.55 11.27 12.24
C PRO A 292 30.30 9.76 12.15
N VAL A 293 31.37 8.97 12.30
CA VAL A 293 31.29 7.50 12.18
C VAL A 293 31.99 6.79 13.33
N LYS A 294 31.56 5.55 13.60
CA LYS A 294 32.26 4.63 14.49
C LYS A 294 32.63 3.37 13.75
N ARG A 295 33.78 2.79 14.10
CA ARG A 295 34.27 1.54 13.51
C ARG A 295 33.82 0.36 14.37
N LEU A 296 33.09 -0.57 13.77
CA LEU A 296 32.63 -1.78 14.43
C LEU A 296 33.39 -3.00 13.93
N GLN A 297 33.53 -3.98 14.82
CA GLN A 297 34.00 -5.31 14.51
C GLN A 297 32.76 -6.20 14.28
N LEU A 298 32.63 -6.79 13.10
CA LEU A 298 31.50 -7.63 12.74
C LEU A 298 31.71 -9.09 13.16
N ALA A 299 30.61 -9.85 13.21
CA ALA A 299 30.61 -11.27 13.59
C ALA A 299 31.45 -12.16 12.67
N ASP A 300 31.59 -11.80 11.39
CA ASP A 300 32.40 -12.51 10.40
C ASP A 300 33.92 -12.22 10.51
N GLY A 301 34.31 -11.33 11.44
CA GLY A 301 35.71 -10.91 11.64
C GLY A 301 36.14 -9.72 10.78
N SER A 302 35.27 -9.19 9.92
CA SER A 302 35.52 -7.94 9.19
C SER A 302 35.25 -6.70 10.05
N THR A 303 35.59 -5.53 9.53
CA THR A 303 35.27 -4.24 10.16
C THR A 303 34.42 -3.40 9.21
N ALA A 304 33.49 -2.62 9.77
CA ALA A 304 32.66 -1.70 9.01
C ALA A 304 32.55 -0.35 9.74
N LEU A 305 32.39 0.72 8.96
CA LEU A 305 32.00 2.02 9.49
C LEU A 305 30.48 2.10 9.57
N VAL A 306 29.98 2.73 10.63
CA VAL A 306 28.57 3.01 10.79
C VAL A 306 28.33 4.47 11.14
N THR A 307 27.16 4.97 10.74
CA THR A 307 26.61 6.25 11.16
C THR A 307 25.12 6.10 11.48
N THR A 308 24.46 7.13 12.02
CA THR A 308 23.02 7.08 12.31
C THR A 308 22.19 7.61 11.14
N VAL A 309 20.94 7.18 11.03
CA VAL A 309 19.97 7.78 10.08
C VAL A 309 19.80 9.28 10.36
N TYR A 310 19.87 9.70 11.63
CA TYR A 310 19.84 11.11 12.03
C TYR A 310 20.97 11.91 11.39
N ASP A 311 22.21 11.46 11.54
CA ASP A 311 23.38 12.14 10.99
C ASP A 311 23.33 12.19 9.46
N LEU A 312 22.93 11.09 8.81
CA LEU A 312 22.69 11.02 7.37
C LEU A 312 21.62 12.01 6.91
N THR A 313 20.53 12.14 7.66
CA THR A 313 19.44 13.07 7.34
C THR A 313 19.93 14.51 7.41
N LEU A 314 20.62 14.90 8.48
CA LEU A 314 21.14 16.26 8.63
C LEU A 314 22.17 16.59 7.53
N ALA A 315 23.00 15.63 7.13
CA ALA A 315 23.91 15.78 6.00
C ALA A 315 23.15 15.94 4.67
N ASN A 316 22.17 15.07 4.39
CA ASN A 316 21.34 15.14 3.18
C ASN A 316 20.64 16.51 3.04
N TYR A 317 20.16 17.09 4.14
CA TYR A 317 19.53 18.42 4.12
C TYR A 317 20.54 19.57 4.04
N GLY A 318 21.86 19.30 4.07
CA GLY A 318 22.92 20.29 3.94
C GLY A 318 23.15 21.14 5.19
N LEU A 319 23.04 20.55 6.39
CA LEU A 319 23.21 21.28 7.66
C LEU A 319 24.69 21.25 8.11
N GLU A 320 25.36 22.42 8.17
CA GLU A 320 26.69 22.54 8.77
C GLU A 320 26.65 22.32 10.30
N ARG A 321 27.61 21.57 10.83
CA ARG A 321 27.62 21.05 12.21
C ARG A 321 28.97 21.18 12.92
N GLY A 322 29.87 22.01 12.41
CA GLY A 322 31.23 22.22 12.91
C GLY A 322 32.30 21.34 12.26
N LEU A 323 31.96 20.65 11.17
CA LEU A 323 32.87 19.76 10.42
C LEU A 323 33.50 20.46 9.19
N ASN A 324 33.04 21.68 8.89
CA ASN A 324 33.45 22.47 7.72
C ASN A 324 33.19 21.70 6.42
N ASP A 325 31.94 21.29 6.23
CA ASP A 325 31.47 20.61 5.04
C ASP A 325 31.13 21.64 3.96
N VAL A 326 31.80 21.55 2.80
CA VAL A 326 31.66 22.52 1.71
C VAL A 326 30.29 22.44 1.04
N ASN A 327 29.65 21.27 1.09
CA ASN A 327 28.32 21.07 0.51
C ASN A 327 27.20 21.41 1.49
N CYS A 328 27.53 21.68 2.75
CA CYS A 328 26.58 22.21 3.72
C CYS A 328 26.40 23.72 3.57
N ALA A 329 25.20 24.19 3.91
CA ALA A 329 24.84 25.59 3.84
C ALA A 329 25.46 26.38 4.99
N THR A 330 26.09 27.50 4.64
CA THR A 330 26.56 28.50 5.63
C THR A 330 25.45 29.44 6.10
N SER A 331 24.36 29.56 5.33
CA SER A 331 23.17 30.34 5.63
C SER A 331 22.01 29.90 4.73
N TYR A 332 20.79 30.38 4.99
CA TYR A 332 19.64 30.11 4.10
C TYR A 332 19.76 30.76 2.71
N ASP A 333 20.65 31.74 2.54
CA ASP A 333 20.93 32.40 1.27
C ASP A 333 21.98 31.68 0.42
N ASP A 334 22.69 30.72 1.02
CA ASP A 334 23.67 29.89 0.34
C ASP A 334 22.96 28.90 -0.57
N VAL A 335 23.34 28.84 -1.85
CA VAL A 335 22.73 27.91 -2.80
C VAL A 335 23.39 26.55 -2.61
N LYS A 336 22.79 25.75 -1.72
CA LYS A 336 23.13 24.35 -1.45
C LYS A 336 21.88 23.50 -1.41
N ALA A 337 22.02 22.21 -1.72
CA ALA A 337 20.99 21.22 -1.45
C ALA A 337 20.81 21.12 0.08
N TYR A 338 19.64 21.38 0.67
CA TYR A 338 18.36 21.83 0.09
C TYR A 338 17.86 23.08 0.81
N THR A 339 18.53 24.21 0.58
CA THR A 339 18.27 25.49 1.26
C THR A 339 17.06 26.24 0.71
N PRO A 340 16.54 27.24 1.45
CA PRO A 340 15.54 28.17 0.92
C PRO A 340 15.97 28.91 -0.35
N ALA A 341 17.23 29.32 -0.49
CA ALA A 341 17.75 29.94 -1.71
C ALA A 341 17.80 28.98 -2.91
N TRP A 342 18.12 27.71 -2.66
CA TRP A 342 18.06 26.64 -3.65
C TRP A 342 16.60 26.39 -4.11
N ALA A 343 15.67 26.22 -3.18
CA ALA A 343 14.28 25.95 -3.50
C ALA A 343 13.58 27.13 -4.19
N GLU A 344 13.97 28.38 -3.90
CA GLU A 344 13.47 29.55 -4.63
C GLU A 344 13.78 29.47 -6.13
N GLN A 345 14.97 28.97 -6.50
CA GLN A 345 15.34 28.81 -7.91
C GLN A 345 14.54 27.69 -8.59
N ILE A 346 14.39 26.55 -7.93
CA ILE A 346 13.67 25.39 -8.47
C ILE A 346 12.17 25.68 -8.60
N THR A 347 11.56 26.21 -7.54
CA THR A 347 10.10 26.31 -7.42
C THR A 347 9.53 27.65 -7.86
N GLY A 348 10.33 28.71 -7.80
CA GLY A 348 9.89 30.10 -7.96
C GLY A 348 9.25 30.72 -6.71
N VAL A 349 9.07 29.97 -5.61
CA VAL A 349 8.54 30.50 -4.35
C VAL A 349 9.62 31.27 -3.60
N SER A 350 9.30 32.49 -3.13
CA SER A 350 10.28 33.30 -2.41
C SER A 350 10.82 32.56 -1.16
N ARG A 351 12.14 32.53 -1.02
CA ARG A 351 12.88 31.99 0.13
C ARG A 351 12.35 32.54 1.45
N SER A 352 11.95 33.81 1.47
CA SER A 352 11.41 34.47 2.66
C SER A 352 10.10 33.84 3.15
N GLN A 353 9.24 33.39 2.21
CA GLN A 353 8.00 32.69 2.53
C GLN A 353 8.29 31.27 2.98
N ILE A 354 9.21 30.56 2.31
CA ILE A 354 9.64 29.22 2.71
C ILE A 354 10.13 29.24 4.16
N ILE A 355 11.06 30.15 4.49
CA ILE A 355 11.59 30.32 5.85
C ILE A 355 10.48 30.65 6.85
N ARG A 356 9.65 31.65 6.54
CA ARG A 356 8.59 32.11 7.44
C ARG A 356 7.60 30.98 7.76
N ILE A 357 7.09 30.30 6.74
CA ILE A 357 6.06 29.28 6.92
C ILE A 357 6.64 28.03 7.56
N ALA A 358 7.87 27.64 7.25
CA ALA A 358 8.55 26.55 7.95
C ALA A 358 8.66 26.84 9.45
N ARG A 359 9.10 28.06 9.80
CA ARG A 359 9.25 28.50 11.19
C ARG A 359 7.93 28.59 11.93
N GLU A 360 6.91 29.21 11.34
CA GLU A 360 5.58 29.32 11.96
C GLU A 360 4.93 27.94 12.14
N PHE A 361 5.08 27.04 11.16
CA PHE A 361 4.55 25.67 11.23
C PHE A 361 5.19 24.87 12.37
N ALA A 362 6.53 24.91 12.47
CA ALA A 362 7.26 24.22 13.54
C ALA A 362 7.03 24.87 14.91
N ASP A 363 7.05 26.19 15.01
CA ASP A 363 6.75 26.90 16.26
C ASP A 363 5.33 26.58 16.78
N ASN A 364 4.33 26.50 15.90
CA ASN A 364 3.00 26.04 16.30
C ASN A 364 3.04 24.60 16.83
N ALA A 365 3.71 23.69 16.13
CA ALA A 365 3.80 22.30 16.56
C ALA A 365 4.52 22.15 17.90
N ASP A 366 5.60 22.90 18.16
CA ASP A 366 6.32 22.88 19.43
C ASP A 366 5.42 23.34 20.59
N LYS A 367 4.77 24.51 20.41
CA LYS A 367 3.86 25.10 21.39
C LYS A 367 2.66 24.23 21.72
N THR A 368 2.23 23.40 20.79
CA THR A 368 0.97 22.65 20.88
C THR A 368 1.17 21.15 20.98
N HIS A 369 2.43 20.69 20.95
CA HIS A 369 2.81 19.29 20.92
C HIS A 369 2.20 18.55 19.73
N GLY A 370 2.51 19.05 18.54
CA GLY A 370 2.24 18.37 17.27
C GLY A 370 0.98 18.81 16.52
N ARG A 371 0.25 19.86 16.94
CA ARG A 371 -1.01 20.28 16.28
C ARG A 371 -0.82 21.13 15.02
N SER A 372 0.13 20.73 14.17
CA SER A 372 0.30 21.22 12.80
C SER A 372 0.00 20.09 11.81
N MET A 373 -0.81 20.37 10.80
CA MET A 373 -1.32 19.36 9.87
C MET A 373 -1.06 19.76 8.41
N ILE A 374 -0.81 18.78 7.56
CA ILE A 374 -0.76 19.00 6.11
C ILE A 374 -1.84 18.14 5.44
N ILE A 375 -2.79 18.81 4.80
CA ILE A 375 -3.82 18.21 3.95
C ILE A 375 -3.26 18.10 2.54
N VAL A 376 -3.06 16.88 2.05
CA VAL A 376 -2.43 16.58 0.76
C VAL A 376 -3.35 15.73 -0.14
N GLY A 377 -3.17 15.81 -1.45
CA GLY A 377 -3.94 15.01 -2.40
C GLY A 377 -3.27 14.85 -3.76
N ALA A 378 -4.07 14.49 -4.76
CA ALA A 378 -3.63 14.13 -6.11
C ALA A 378 -2.76 15.19 -6.82
N GLY A 379 -2.84 16.47 -6.44
CA GLY A 379 -1.96 17.51 -7.01
C GLY A 379 -0.47 17.23 -6.80
N LEU A 380 -0.13 16.48 -5.74
CA LEU A 380 1.22 15.97 -5.47
C LEU A 380 1.34 14.47 -5.76
N ASN A 381 0.29 13.68 -5.51
CA ASN A 381 0.37 12.22 -5.61
C ASN A 381 0.35 11.68 -7.05
N HIS A 382 -0.15 12.43 -8.03
CA HIS A 382 -0.24 11.96 -9.41
C HIS A 382 1.00 12.31 -10.26
N TRP A 383 2.10 12.69 -9.61
CA TRP A 383 3.40 12.85 -10.25
C TRP A 383 4.16 11.52 -10.26
N TYR A 384 5.08 11.33 -11.20
CA TYR A 384 5.93 10.13 -11.24
C TYR A 384 6.75 9.97 -9.95
N HIS A 385 7.31 11.08 -9.44
CA HIS A 385 8.01 11.14 -8.15
C HIS A 385 7.09 11.57 -6.99
N LEU A 386 5.90 10.96 -6.92
CA LEU A 386 4.93 11.17 -5.84
C LEU A 386 5.51 10.90 -4.45
N ASP A 387 6.40 9.92 -4.35
CA ASP A 387 7.09 9.51 -3.14
C ASP A 387 7.99 10.63 -2.59
N MET A 388 8.72 11.35 -3.44
CA MET A 388 9.56 12.48 -3.04
C MET A 388 8.72 13.67 -2.55
N ASN A 389 7.60 13.97 -3.23
CA ASN A 389 6.65 14.97 -2.76
C ASN A 389 6.13 14.61 -1.37
N TYR A 390 5.67 13.37 -1.18
CA TYR A 390 5.07 12.94 0.08
C TYR A 390 6.10 12.83 1.20
N ARG A 391 7.28 12.26 0.96
CA ARG A 391 8.35 12.14 1.97
C ARG A 391 8.85 13.49 2.44
N GLY A 392 8.89 14.51 1.58
CA GLY A 392 9.16 15.89 1.98
C GLY A 392 8.15 16.40 3.02
N LEU A 393 6.84 16.26 2.74
CA LEU A 393 5.77 16.65 3.67
C LEU A 393 5.78 15.82 4.96
N ILE A 394 6.00 14.51 4.84
CA ILE A 394 6.06 13.57 5.96
C ILE A 394 7.23 13.90 6.88
N ASN A 395 8.42 14.19 6.33
CA ASN A 395 9.58 14.61 7.11
C ASN A 395 9.30 15.88 7.91
N MET A 396 8.69 16.90 7.30
CA MET A 396 8.29 18.12 8.02
C MET A 396 7.41 17.80 9.23
N LEU A 397 6.43 16.91 9.06
CA LEU A 397 5.51 16.49 10.12
C LEU A 397 6.21 15.66 11.21
N ILE A 398 7.09 14.74 10.83
CA ILE A 398 7.87 13.91 11.77
C ILE A 398 8.84 14.77 12.57
N PHE A 399 9.57 15.69 11.92
CA PHE A 399 10.50 16.60 12.59
C PHE A 399 9.80 17.50 13.60
N CYS A 400 8.50 17.76 13.41
CA CYS A 400 7.67 18.54 14.30
C CYS A 400 6.80 17.68 15.24
N GLY A 401 7.01 16.37 15.30
CA GLY A 401 6.25 15.45 16.16
C GLY A 401 4.73 15.45 15.92
N CYS A 402 4.28 15.72 14.70
CA CYS A 402 2.85 15.95 14.43
C CYS A 402 2.06 14.65 14.19
N VAL A 403 2.71 13.59 13.72
CA VAL A 403 2.04 12.32 13.40
C VAL A 403 1.58 11.64 14.70
N GLY A 404 0.34 11.14 14.71
CA GLY A 404 -0.26 10.49 15.88
C GLY A 404 -0.77 11.44 16.95
N GLN A 405 -0.81 12.76 16.72
CA GLN A 405 -1.39 13.74 17.63
C GLN A 405 -2.67 14.34 17.04
N SER A 406 -3.76 14.38 17.81
CA SER A 406 -5.02 15.01 17.35
C SER A 406 -4.80 16.47 16.97
N GLY A 407 -5.27 16.85 15.77
CA GLY A 407 -5.00 18.14 15.15
C GLY A 407 -3.66 18.24 14.42
N GLY A 408 -2.92 17.15 14.33
CA GLY A 408 -1.61 17.06 13.72
C GLY A 408 -1.53 15.96 12.66
N GLY A 409 -0.47 16.02 11.86
CA GLY A 409 -0.02 14.88 11.08
C GLY A 409 -0.34 14.97 9.58
N TRP A 410 -0.21 13.81 8.93
CA TRP A 410 -0.33 13.65 7.50
C TRP A 410 -1.79 13.32 7.14
N ALA A 411 -2.45 14.22 6.42
CA ALA A 411 -3.86 14.13 6.09
C ALA A 411 -4.05 14.00 4.57
N HIS A 412 -3.82 12.78 4.07
CA HIS A 412 -3.94 12.44 2.64
C HIS A 412 -5.38 12.10 2.26
N TYR A 413 -5.92 12.81 1.27
CA TYR A 413 -7.27 12.53 0.77
C TYR A 413 -7.33 12.49 -0.75
N VAL A 414 -7.78 11.34 -1.26
CA VAL A 414 -7.87 10.97 -2.67
C VAL A 414 -9.24 10.33 -2.94
N GLY A 415 -9.31 9.06 -3.35
CA GLY A 415 -10.51 8.24 -3.35
C GLY A 415 -10.92 7.78 -1.95
N GLN A 416 -12.11 7.20 -1.87
CA GLN A 416 -12.72 6.68 -0.64
C GLN A 416 -12.22 5.26 -0.36
N GLU A 417 -10.98 5.11 0.10
CA GLU A 417 -10.35 3.79 0.26
C GLU A 417 -10.80 3.06 1.53
N LYS A 418 -11.04 3.81 2.62
CA LYS A 418 -11.21 3.26 3.97
C LYS A 418 -12.56 2.55 4.17
N LEU A 419 -12.57 1.27 3.85
CA LEU A 419 -13.63 0.35 4.25
C LEU A 419 -13.42 -0.02 5.71
N ARG A 420 -14.12 0.69 6.61
CA ARG A 420 -13.90 0.55 8.06
C ARG A 420 -14.07 -0.90 8.56
N PRO A 421 -15.18 -1.62 8.29
CA PRO A 421 -15.36 -3.01 8.75
C PRO A 421 -14.57 -4.04 7.91
N GLN A 422 -13.26 -3.82 7.77
CA GLN A 422 -12.36 -4.48 6.82
C GLN A 422 -12.41 -6.00 6.91
N THR A 423 -12.17 -6.55 8.11
CA THR A 423 -12.05 -8.00 8.32
C THR A 423 -13.41 -8.72 8.36
N GLY A 424 -14.53 -8.00 8.47
CA GLY A 424 -15.86 -8.58 8.23
C GLY A 424 -16.19 -8.67 6.74
N TRP A 425 -15.67 -7.75 5.94
CA TRP A 425 -15.92 -7.68 4.50
C TRP A 425 -15.00 -8.55 3.65
N GLN A 426 -13.70 -8.61 3.94
CA GLN A 426 -12.74 -9.43 3.20
C GLN A 426 -13.18 -10.88 2.98
N PRO A 427 -13.66 -11.63 3.99
CA PRO A 427 -14.09 -13.00 3.79
C PRO A 427 -15.32 -13.13 2.89
N LEU A 428 -16.24 -12.16 2.92
CA LEU A 428 -17.36 -12.11 1.99
C LEU A 428 -16.87 -11.90 0.56
N ALA A 429 -16.12 -10.82 0.34
CA ALA A 429 -15.75 -10.35 -1.00
C ALA A 429 -14.83 -11.30 -1.74
N PHE A 430 -13.93 -12.00 -1.03
CA PHE A 430 -12.95 -12.87 -1.66
C PHE A 430 -13.19 -14.35 -1.38
N ALA A 431 -14.40 -14.68 -0.92
CA ALA A 431 -14.83 -16.04 -0.59
C ALA A 431 -13.88 -16.79 0.37
N LEU A 432 -13.22 -16.05 1.28
CA LEU A 432 -12.25 -16.62 2.23
C LEU A 432 -12.92 -17.46 3.31
N ASP A 433 -14.23 -17.34 3.43
CA ASP A 433 -15.10 -18.23 4.19
C ASP A 433 -15.18 -19.64 3.57
N TRP A 434 -14.91 -19.80 2.27
CA TRP A 434 -14.93 -21.08 1.56
C TRP A 434 -13.55 -21.59 1.13
N GLN A 435 -12.72 -20.72 0.57
CA GLN A 435 -11.47 -21.07 -0.10
C GLN A 435 -10.40 -20.00 0.17
N ARG A 436 -9.16 -20.40 0.46
CA ARG A 436 -8.04 -19.48 0.69
C ARG A 436 -6.78 -20.01 -0.01
N PRO A 437 -5.98 -19.15 -0.70
CA PRO A 437 -6.23 -17.73 -0.97
C PRO A 437 -7.14 -17.49 -2.20
N ALA A 438 -7.52 -16.23 -2.42
CA ALA A 438 -8.06 -15.75 -3.69
C ALA A 438 -6.93 -15.36 -4.67
N ARG A 439 -7.26 -14.79 -5.85
CA ARG A 439 -6.28 -14.24 -6.81
C ARG A 439 -6.40 -12.73 -6.91
N HIS A 440 -5.64 -12.01 -6.08
CA HIS A 440 -5.47 -10.56 -6.20
C HIS A 440 -4.41 -10.22 -7.24
N MET A 441 -4.56 -9.08 -7.91
CA MET A 441 -3.58 -8.59 -8.88
C MET A 441 -3.44 -7.07 -8.80
N ASN A 442 -2.21 -6.56 -8.89
CA ASN A 442 -1.94 -5.13 -8.97
C ASN A 442 -2.16 -4.62 -10.42
N SER A 443 -3.11 -3.72 -10.59
CA SER A 443 -3.69 -3.37 -11.89
C SER A 443 -2.76 -2.57 -12.80
N THR A 444 -1.83 -1.78 -12.24
CA THR A 444 -0.86 -1.01 -13.05
C THR A 444 -0.01 -1.96 -13.89
N SER A 445 0.62 -2.96 -13.28
CA SER A 445 1.40 -3.97 -14.00
C SER A 445 0.54 -4.79 -14.96
N TYR A 446 -0.67 -5.15 -14.52
CA TYR A 446 -1.61 -5.89 -15.35
C TYR A 446 -1.96 -5.16 -16.65
N PHE A 447 -2.36 -3.90 -16.56
CA PHE A 447 -2.71 -3.12 -17.76
C PHE A 447 -1.48 -2.70 -18.55
N TYR A 448 -0.35 -2.38 -17.91
CA TYR A 448 0.90 -2.11 -18.60
C TYR A 448 1.29 -3.27 -19.52
N ASN A 449 1.19 -4.51 -19.02
CA ASN A 449 1.41 -5.73 -19.78
C ASN A 449 0.32 -5.99 -20.83
N HIS A 450 -0.94 -6.11 -20.43
CA HIS A 450 -1.99 -6.65 -21.29
C HIS A 450 -2.56 -5.64 -22.28
N SER A 451 -2.54 -4.34 -21.98
CA SER A 451 -2.78 -3.30 -23.00
C SER A 451 -1.51 -2.96 -23.79
N SER A 452 -0.42 -3.72 -23.57
CA SER A 452 0.85 -3.63 -24.29
C SER A 452 1.46 -2.23 -24.32
N GLN A 453 1.23 -1.41 -23.28
CA GLN A 453 1.84 -0.08 -23.17
C GLN A 453 3.36 -0.16 -23.08
N TRP A 454 3.90 -1.22 -22.49
CA TRP A 454 5.33 -1.50 -22.44
C TRP A 454 6.00 -1.52 -23.82
N ARG A 455 5.27 -1.89 -24.89
CA ARG A 455 5.82 -1.88 -26.25
C ARG A 455 6.19 -0.49 -26.77
N TYR A 456 5.82 0.56 -26.04
CA TYR A 456 6.01 1.97 -26.40
C TYR A 456 6.76 2.75 -25.32
N GLU A 457 7.39 2.05 -24.37
CA GLU A 457 8.06 2.68 -23.25
C GLU A 457 9.19 3.61 -23.71
N THR A 458 9.29 4.76 -23.06
CA THR A 458 10.35 5.75 -23.32
C THR A 458 11.24 5.96 -22.11
N VAL A 459 10.75 5.62 -20.92
CA VAL A 459 11.52 5.74 -19.66
C VAL A 459 12.36 4.50 -19.46
N THR A 460 13.62 4.67 -19.09
CA THR A 460 14.52 3.54 -18.79
C THR A 460 14.81 3.44 -17.30
N ALA A 461 15.08 2.23 -16.80
CA ALA A 461 15.57 2.08 -15.43
C ALA A 461 16.93 2.79 -15.24
N GLU A 462 17.75 2.82 -16.29
CA GLU A 462 19.12 3.34 -16.26
C GLU A 462 19.20 4.84 -15.96
N GLU A 463 18.27 5.63 -16.50
CA GLU A 463 18.20 7.08 -16.27
C GLU A 463 17.58 7.45 -14.90
N LEU A 464 16.99 6.47 -14.20
CA LEU A 464 16.41 6.63 -12.86
C LEU A 464 17.34 6.18 -11.73
N LEU A 465 18.43 5.47 -12.06
CA LEU A 465 19.37 4.95 -11.07
C LEU A 465 20.12 6.09 -10.36
N SER A 466 20.38 5.87 -9.07
CA SER A 466 21.40 6.64 -8.35
C SER A 466 22.72 6.65 -9.13
N PRO A 467 23.44 7.78 -9.22
CA PRO A 467 24.76 7.86 -9.86
C PRO A 467 25.81 6.99 -9.16
N MET A 468 25.54 6.50 -7.94
CA MET A 468 26.41 5.60 -7.18
C MET A 468 26.05 4.12 -7.34
N ALA A 469 24.98 3.81 -8.06
CA ALA A 469 24.56 2.43 -8.31
C ALA A 469 25.37 1.80 -9.46
N ASP A 470 25.61 0.50 -9.35
CA ASP A 470 26.19 -0.26 -10.45
C ASP A 470 25.14 -0.49 -11.55
N LYS A 471 25.19 0.35 -12.59
CA LYS A 471 24.28 0.29 -13.75
C LYS A 471 24.24 -1.09 -14.41
N SER A 472 25.33 -1.88 -14.34
CA SER A 472 25.38 -3.21 -14.96
C SER A 472 24.47 -4.24 -14.29
N ARG A 473 24.08 -4.02 -13.03
CA ARG A 473 23.18 -4.90 -12.29
C ARG A 473 21.70 -4.70 -12.63
N TYR A 474 21.38 -3.58 -13.28
CA TYR A 474 20.01 -3.09 -13.47
C TYR A 474 19.69 -2.88 -14.95
N THR A 475 20.15 -3.79 -15.81
CA THR A 475 19.79 -3.78 -17.24
C THR A 475 18.37 -4.31 -17.46
N GLY A 476 17.85 -4.01 -18.65
CA GLY A 476 16.54 -4.45 -19.11
C GLY A 476 15.51 -3.34 -19.12
N HIS A 477 14.37 -3.66 -19.70
CA HIS A 477 13.20 -2.80 -19.76
C HIS A 477 12.51 -2.73 -18.40
N LEU A 478 11.73 -1.68 -18.11
CA LEU A 478 10.88 -1.62 -16.91
C LEU A 478 9.97 -2.86 -16.71
N ILE A 479 9.49 -3.51 -17.78
CA ILE A 479 8.70 -4.74 -17.67
C ILE A 479 9.55 -5.93 -17.18
N ASP A 480 10.86 -5.94 -17.47
CA ASP A 480 11.77 -7.00 -17.00
C ASP A 480 11.89 -6.96 -15.47
N PHE A 481 11.91 -5.76 -14.88
CA PHE A 481 11.88 -5.57 -13.44
C PHE A 481 10.57 -6.10 -12.83
N ASN A 482 9.43 -5.91 -13.51
CA ASN A 482 8.16 -6.47 -13.08
C ASN A 482 8.18 -8.01 -13.12
N VAL A 483 8.67 -8.62 -14.21
CA VAL A 483 8.77 -10.09 -14.33
C VAL A 483 9.71 -10.69 -13.28
N ARG A 484 10.82 -10.01 -12.98
CA ARG A 484 11.73 -10.38 -11.88
C ARG A 484 11.01 -10.33 -10.54
N ALA A 485 10.31 -9.23 -10.24
CA ALA A 485 9.53 -9.06 -9.01
C ALA A 485 8.45 -10.14 -8.85
N GLU A 486 7.73 -10.46 -9.93
CA GLU A 486 6.72 -11.53 -9.95
C GLU A 486 7.31 -12.91 -9.59
N ARG A 487 8.39 -13.32 -10.27
CA ARG A 487 8.99 -14.64 -10.02
C ARG A 487 9.66 -14.74 -8.67
N MET A 488 10.11 -13.62 -8.10
CA MET A 488 10.69 -13.53 -6.76
C MET A 488 9.64 -13.49 -5.64
N GLY A 489 8.36 -13.40 -6.02
CA GLY A 489 7.24 -13.39 -5.10
C GLY A 489 6.98 -12.03 -4.46
N TRP A 490 7.50 -10.95 -5.03
CA TRP A 490 7.27 -9.58 -4.54
C TRP A 490 5.91 -9.05 -5.00
N LEU A 491 5.58 -9.30 -6.27
CA LEU A 491 4.31 -8.87 -6.88
C LEU A 491 3.46 -10.06 -7.31
N PRO A 492 2.12 -9.91 -7.34
CA PRO A 492 1.25 -10.93 -7.92
C PRO A 492 1.39 -10.99 -9.45
N SER A 493 0.98 -12.11 -10.02
CA SER A 493 0.91 -12.33 -11.47
C SER A 493 -0.54 -12.59 -11.90
N ALA A 494 -0.94 -12.09 -13.07
CA ALA A 494 -2.21 -12.43 -13.70
C ALA A 494 -2.17 -12.22 -15.22
N PRO A 495 -2.39 -13.27 -16.03
CA PRO A 495 -2.43 -14.67 -15.60
C PRO A 495 -1.12 -15.13 -14.94
N GLN A 496 -1.17 -16.19 -14.14
CA GLN A 496 -0.05 -16.58 -13.27
C GLN A 496 1.00 -17.41 -14.03
N LEU A 497 0.57 -18.55 -14.57
CA LEU A 497 1.44 -19.53 -15.21
C LEU A 497 1.12 -19.67 -16.69
N GLY A 498 2.11 -20.06 -17.49
CA GLY A 498 1.99 -20.30 -18.93
C GLY A 498 1.17 -21.54 -19.32
N THR A 499 0.66 -22.27 -18.34
CA THR A 499 -0.20 -23.44 -18.47
C THR A 499 -1.45 -23.28 -17.61
N ASN A 500 -2.52 -24.03 -17.93
CA ASN A 500 -3.75 -23.98 -17.15
C ASN A 500 -3.48 -24.53 -15.74
N PRO A 501 -3.65 -23.73 -14.67
CA PRO A 501 -3.29 -24.15 -13.32
C PRO A 501 -4.15 -25.32 -12.79
N LEU A 502 -5.29 -25.62 -13.42
CA LEU A 502 -6.12 -26.78 -13.07
C LEU A 502 -5.55 -28.12 -13.56
N THR A 503 -4.63 -28.13 -14.54
CA THR A 503 -4.09 -29.38 -15.09
C THR A 503 -2.85 -29.88 -14.35
N ILE A 504 -2.16 -28.98 -13.64
CA ILE A 504 -0.87 -29.23 -12.99
C ILE A 504 -0.97 -30.38 -11.97
N ALA A 505 -2.04 -30.44 -11.18
CA ALA A 505 -2.23 -31.54 -10.21
C ALA A 505 -2.31 -32.92 -10.88
N GLY A 506 -2.91 -33.00 -12.07
CA GLY A 506 -2.96 -34.23 -12.85
C GLY A 506 -1.60 -34.65 -13.41
N GLU A 507 -0.78 -33.68 -13.83
CA GLU A 507 0.59 -33.90 -14.29
C GLU A 507 1.51 -34.32 -13.15
N ALA A 508 1.43 -33.63 -12.00
CA ALA A 508 2.16 -33.97 -10.78
C ALA A 508 1.88 -35.42 -10.33
N LYS A 509 0.60 -35.82 -10.33
CA LYS A 509 0.20 -37.19 -10.01
C LYS A 509 0.80 -38.22 -10.96
N LYS A 510 0.86 -37.94 -12.26
CA LYS A 510 1.52 -38.83 -13.26
C LYS A 510 3.03 -38.92 -13.04
N ALA A 511 3.64 -37.83 -12.57
CA ALA A 511 5.06 -37.77 -12.22
C ALA A 511 5.39 -38.40 -10.85
N GLY A 512 4.38 -38.82 -10.07
CA GLY A 512 4.58 -39.40 -8.73
C GLY A 512 5.01 -38.39 -7.67
N MET A 513 4.70 -37.10 -7.86
CA MET A 513 5.04 -36.01 -6.95
C MET A 513 3.78 -35.26 -6.49
N ASN A 514 3.85 -34.58 -5.35
CA ASN A 514 2.77 -33.65 -4.97
C ASN A 514 2.82 -32.40 -5.88
N PRO A 515 1.70 -31.69 -6.05
CA PRO A 515 1.62 -30.58 -7.00
C PRO A 515 2.54 -29.41 -6.70
N VAL A 516 2.86 -29.14 -5.43
CA VAL A 516 3.76 -28.04 -5.05
C VAL A 516 5.18 -28.35 -5.52
N ASP A 517 5.71 -29.52 -5.15
CA ASP A 517 7.07 -29.93 -5.53
C ASP A 517 7.21 -30.08 -7.05
N TYR A 518 6.18 -30.61 -7.71
CA TYR A 518 6.14 -30.69 -9.17
C TYR A 518 6.22 -29.29 -9.80
N THR A 519 5.44 -28.34 -9.31
CA THR A 519 5.43 -26.96 -9.84
C THR A 519 6.78 -26.29 -9.63
N VAL A 520 7.38 -26.40 -8.44
CA VAL A 520 8.73 -25.87 -8.16
C VAL A 520 9.77 -26.46 -9.11
N LYS A 521 9.77 -27.79 -9.25
CA LYS A 521 10.69 -28.49 -10.17
C LYS A 521 10.49 -28.01 -11.60
N SER A 522 9.24 -27.93 -12.05
CA SER A 522 8.91 -27.50 -13.41
C SER A 522 9.29 -26.05 -13.70
N LEU A 523 9.18 -25.15 -12.71
CA LEU A 523 9.65 -23.77 -12.80
C LEU A 523 11.18 -23.69 -12.94
N LYS A 524 11.92 -24.44 -12.11
CA LYS A 524 13.40 -24.52 -12.21
C LYS A 524 13.85 -25.06 -13.57
N GLU A 525 13.14 -26.04 -14.11
CA GLU A 525 13.46 -26.67 -15.40
C GLU A 525 12.92 -25.90 -16.62
N GLY A 526 12.08 -24.88 -16.41
CA GLY A 526 11.43 -24.12 -17.48
C GLY A 526 10.32 -24.87 -18.23
N SER A 527 9.88 -26.03 -17.74
CA SER A 527 8.74 -26.77 -18.31
C SER A 527 7.39 -26.15 -17.96
N ILE A 528 7.34 -25.44 -16.82
CA ILE A 528 6.32 -24.43 -16.50
C ILE A 528 7.05 -23.10 -16.39
N ARG A 529 6.43 -22.03 -16.90
CA ARG A 529 6.97 -20.66 -16.86
C ARG A 529 5.93 -19.71 -16.30
N PHE A 530 6.36 -18.57 -15.79
CA PHE A 530 5.45 -17.46 -15.48
C PHE A 530 4.82 -16.96 -16.78
N ALA A 531 3.52 -16.63 -16.75
CA ALA A 531 2.83 -16.19 -17.95
C ALA A 531 3.36 -14.84 -18.48
N ALA A 532 3.85 -14.00 -17.57
CA ALA A 532 4.40 -12.68 -17.85
C ALA A 532 5.65 -12.71 -18.75
N GLU A 533 6.36 -13.83 -18.82
CA GLU A 533 7.50 -13.98 -19.74
C GLU A 533 7.06 -14.05 -21.22
N GLN A 534 5.80 -14.42 -21.49
CA GLN A 534 5.29 -14.62 -22.85
C GLN A 534 3.84 -14.12 -23.00
N PRO A 535 3.55 -12.84 -22.78
CA PRO A 535 2.18 -12.33 -22.67
C PRO A 535 1.40 -12.40 -24.00
N GLU A 536 2.10 -12.44 -25.14
CA GLU A 536 1.50 -12.38 -26.48
C GLU A 536 1.34 -13.76 -27.16
N ASN A 537 1.67 -14.87 -26.48
CA ASN A 537 1.69 -16.22 -27.07
C ASN A 537 0.31 -16.85 -27.39
N GLY A 538 -0.78 -16.10 -27.23
CA GLY A 538 -2.16 -16.55 -27.46
C GLY A 538 -2.86 -17.23 -26.26
N LYS A 539 -2.13 -17.57 -25.18
CA LYS A 539 -2.70 -18.20 -23.97
C LYS A 539 -2.51 -17.37 -22.69
N ASN A 540 -1.62 -16.39 -22.70
CA ASN A 540 -1.19 -15.65 -21.50
C ASN A 540 -1.83 -14.27 -21.32
N HIS A 541 -2.90 -13.99 -22.05
CA HIS A 541 -3.70 -12.78 -21.88
C HIS A 541 -5.06 -13.12 -21.24
N PRO A 542 -5.66 -12.17 -20.51
CA PRO A 542 -7.04 -12.30 -20.06
C PRO A 542 -7.99 -12.34 -21.25
N ARG A 543 -9.08 -13.10 -21.11
CA ARG A 543 -10.07 -13.31 -22.17
C ARG A 543 -11.45 -12.82 -21.80
N ASN A 544 -11.83 -12.93 -20.53
CA ASN A 544 -13.12 -12.43 -20.06
C ASN A 544 -12.89 -11.36 -19.00
N LEU A 545 -13.41 -10.16 -19.23
CA LEU A 545 -13.30 -9.05 -18.31
C LEU A 545 -14.69 -8.57 -17.90
N PHE A 546 -14.94 -8.61 -16.60
CA PHE A 546 -16.10 -7.94 -15.99
C PHE A 546 -15.71 -6.53 -15.53
N ILE A 547 -16.54 -5.54 -15.85
CA ILE A 547 -16.37 -4.17 -15.38
C ILE A 547 -17.67 -3.74 -14.70
N TRP A 548 -17.61 -3.39 -13.42
CA TRP A 548 -18.77 -2.88 -12.70
C TRP A 548 -18.34 -1.83 -11.70
N ARG A 549 -19.20 -0.83 -11.47
CA ARG A 549 -18.90 0.33 -10.61
C ARG A 549 -17.65 1.08 -11.08
N SER A 550 -17.34 0.99 -12.37
CA SER A 550 -16.15 1.53 -12.99
C SER A 550 -16.46 1.97 -14.41
N ASN A 551 -15.86 3.10 -14.81
CA ASN A 551 -15.82 3.53 -16.19
C ASN A 551 -14.37 3.45 -16.71
N LEU A 552 -13.77 2.26 -16.65
CA LEU A 552 -12.36 2.03 -17.02
C LEU A 552 -11.98 2.67 -18.36
N LEU A 553 -12.77 2.42 -19.41
CA LEU A 553 -12.49 2.91 -20.77
C LEU A 553 -12.92 4.36 -21.02
N GLY A 554 -13.33 5.11 -20.00
CA GLY A 554 -13.68 6.52 -20.14
C GLY A 554 -13.31 7.38 -18.94
N SER A 555 -12.48 6.87 -18.02
CA SER A 555 -12.09 7.57 -16.82
C SER A 555 -10.69 7.16 -16.36
N SER A 556 -10.51 5.94 -15.85
CA SER A 556 -9.27 5.53 -15.18
C SER A 556 -8.25 4.86 -16.10
N GLY A 557 -8.63 4.50 -17.32
CA GLY A 557 -7.81 3.88 -18.37
C GLY A 557 -6.68 4.79 -18.87
N LYS A 558 -5.54 4.79 -18.18
CA LYS A 558 -4.31 5.41 -18.72
C LYS A 558 -3.89 4.66 -19.97
N GLY A 559 -3.49 5.40 -21.00
CA GLY A 559 -3.23 4.83 -22.30
C GLY A 559 -4.50 4.30 -22.99
N HIS A 560 -5.57 5.08 -22.99
CA HIS A 560 -6.88 4.71 -23.56
C HIS A 560 -6.79 4.03 -24.93
N GLU A 561 -6.05 4.64 -25.88
CA GLU A 561 -5.89 4.11 -27.24
C GLU A 561 -5.18 2.74 -27.28
N PHE A 562 -4.30 2.47 -26.31
CA PHE A 562 -3.64 1.17 -26.18
C PHE A 562 -4.63 0.11 -25.69
N MET A 563 -5.53 0.46 -24.77
CA MET A 563 -6.60 -0.46 -24.36
C MET A 563 -7.54 -0.77 -25.53
N LEU A 564 -7.94 0.24 -26.32
CA LEU A 564 -8.79 0.03 -27.51
C LEU A 564 -8.15 -0.89 -28.55
N LYS A 565 -6.84 -0.73 -28.79
CA LYS A 565 -6.09 -1.57 -29.72
C LYS A 565 -5.87 -2.98 -29.18
N TYR A 566 -5.16 -3.09 -28.06
CA TYR A 566 -4.59 -4.36 -27.62
C TYR A 566 -5.57 -5.21 -26.83
N LEU A 567 -6.48 -4.59 -26.07
CA LEU A 567 -7.51 -5.34 -25.36
C LEU A 567 -8.75 -5.58 -26.24
N LEU A 568 -9.23 -4.53 -26.94
CA LEU A 568 -10.50 -4.60 -27.67
C LEU A 568 -10.35 -4.94 -29.16
N GLY A 569 -9.20 -4.69 -29.78
CA GLY A 569 -9.01 -4.96 -31.22
C GLY A 569 -9.81 -4.01 -32.12
N THR A 570 -10.05 -2.79 -31.65
CA THR A 570 -10.78 -1.74 -32.37
C THR A 570 -9.84 -0.73 -33.01
N GLU A 571 -10.36 0.16 -33.86
CA GLU A 571 -9.61 1.33 -34.31
C GLU A 571 -9.13 2.16 -33.11
N HIS A 572 -7.95 2.76 -33.26
CA HIS A 572 -7.28 3.48 -32.19
C HIS A 572 -6.53 4.71 -32.72
N GLY A 573 -6.27 5.65 -31.83
CA GLY A 573 -5.58 6.91 -32.09
C GLY A 573 -4.08 6.93 -31.77
N ILE A 574 -3.42 5.80 -31.49
CA ILE A 574 -1.96 5.76 -31.25
C ILE A 574 -1.20 6.40 -32.43
N GLN A 575 -0.39 7.42 -32.15
CA GLN A 575 0.38 8.17 -33.15
C GLN A 575 1.84 7.71 -33.25
N GLY A 576 2.44 7.33 -32.12
CA GLY A 576 3.84 6.94 -32.02
C GLY A 576 4.15 5.56 -32.61
N LYS A 577 5.44 5.28 -32.78
CA LYS A 577 5.96 3.97 -33.20
C LYS A 577 6.30 3.12 -31.98
N ASP A 578 6.11 1.81 -32.05
CA ASP A 578 6.55 0.90 -30.98
C ASP A 578 8.08 0.66 -31.03
N LEU A 579 8.63 0.02 -30.00
CA LEU A 579 10.06 -0.26 -29.89
C LEU A 579 10.61 -0.99 -31.12
N GLY A 580 9.88 -1.97 -31.66
CA GLY A 580 10.30 -2.72 -32.85
C GLY A 580 10.37 -1.85 -34.10
N GLN A 581 9.39 -0.97 -34.30
CA GLN A 581 9.36 -0.02 -35.40
C GLN A 581 10.43 1.08 -35.29
N GLN A 582 10.83 1.43 -34.07
CA GLN A 582 11.94 2.36 -33.83
C GLN A 582 13.32 1.70 -33.91
N GLY A 583 13.39 0.37 -33.90
CA GLY A 583 14.64 -0.37 -33.76
C GLY A 583 15.25 -0.24 -32.35
N GLY A 584 14.43 0.00 -31.34
CA GLY A 584 14.82 0.12 -29.93
C GLY A 584 15.23 -1.21 -29.29
N VAL A 585 15.77 -1.12 -28.07
CA VAL A 585 16.22 -2.29 -27.29
C VAL A 585 15.01 -3.08 -26.80
N LYS A 586 14.93 -4.35 -27.19
CA LYS A 586 13.87 -5.27 -26.76
C LYS A 586 14.08 -5.72 -25.30
N PRO A 587 13.02 -6.05 -24.55
CA PRO A 587 13.15 -6.61 -23.20
C PRO A 587 13.98 -7.89 -23.16
N GLU A 588 14.59 -8.18 -22.01
CA GLU A 588 15.41 -9.38 -21.78
C GLU A 588 14.68 -10.52 -21.06
N GLU A 589 13.55 -10.25 -20.41
CA GLU A 589 12.73 -11.26 -19.70
C GLU A 589 11.40 -11.57 -20.38
N VAL A 590 11.01 -10.76 -21.37
CA VAL A 590 9.73 -10.86 -22.10
C VAL A 590 9.98 -11.13 -23.58
N ASP A 591 9.25 -12.09 -24.16
CA ASP A 591 9.30 -12.34 -25.59
C ASP A 591 8.83 -11.12 -26.40
N TRP A 592 9.50 -10.85 -27.54
CA TRP A 592 9.12 -9.78 -28.47
C TRP A 592 8.63 -10.33 -29.81
N GLN A 593 7.54 -9.75 -30.31
CA GLN A 593 7.08 -9.90 -31.69
C GLN A 593 6.79 -8.52 -32.31
N ASP A 594 7.17 -8.32 -33.57
CA ASP A 594 7.03 -7.01 -34.24
C ASP A 594 5.57 -6.58 -34.41
N ASN A 595 4.66 -7.55 -34.55
CA ASN A 595 3.22 -7.32 -34.54
C ASN A 595 2.64 -7.87 -33.24
N GLY A 596 2.41 -7.00 -32.26
CA GLY A 596 1.79 -7.38 -30.98
C GLY A 596 0.40 -7.99 -31.16
N LEU A 597 -0.02 -8.81 -30.20
CA LEU A 597 -1.35 -9.43 -30.21
C LEU A 597 -2.43 -8.40 -29.88
N GLU A 598 -3.41 -8.23 -30.74
CA GLU A 598 -4.54 -7.30 -30.58
C GLU A 598 -5.85 -8.04 -30.23
N GLY A 599 -6.87 -7.32 -29.76
CA GLY A 599 -8.18 -7.91 -29.47
C GLY A 599 -8.14 -9.07 -28.47
N LYS A 600 -7.35 -8.93 -27.40
CA LYS A 600 -7.11 -9.99 -26.43
C LYS A 600 -8.37 -10.43 -25.67
N LEU A 601 -9.30 -9.51 -25.41
CA LEU A 601 -10.53 -9.81 -24.67
C LEU A 601 -11.56 -10.44 -25.62
N ASP A 602 -11.95 -11.68 -25.33
CA ASP A 602 -13.03 -12.39 -26.03
C ASP A 602 -14.43 -11.92 -25.60
N LEU A 603 -14.54 -11.42 -24.36
CA LEU A 603 -15.80 -10.91 -23.81
C LEU A 603 -15.58 -9.80 -22.78
N VAL A 604 -16.19 -8.65 -23.03
CA VAL A 604 -16.28 -7.51 -22.12
C VAL A 604 -17.72 -7.34 -21.65
N VAL A 605 -17.94 -7.53 -20.35
CA VAL A 605 -19.26 -7.41 -19.72
C VAL A 605 -19.25 -6.23 -18.77
N THR A 606 -20.13 -5.25 -19.00
CA THR A 606 -20.24 -4.06 -18.15
C THR A 606 -21.59 -3.98 -17.45
N LEU A 607 -21.58 -3.76 -16.14
CA LEU A 607 -22.77 -3.49 -15.33
C LEU A 607 -22.82 -2.00 -15.00
N ASP A 608 -23.86 -1.32 -15.46
CA ASP A 608 -24.03 0.12 -15.25
C ASP A 608 -25.52 0.50 -15.31
N PHE A 609 -25.88 1.59 -14.65
CA PHE A 609 -27.24 2.16 -14.67
C PHE A 609 -27.36 3.26 -15.72
N ARG A 610 -26.23 3.68 -16.30
CA ARG A 610 -26.16 4.61 -17.43
C ARG A 610 -25.26 4.03 -18.52
N LEU A 611 -25.52 4.39 -19.77
CA LEU A 611 -24.66 3.99 -20.88
C LEU A 611 -23.37 4.84 -20.87
N SER A 612 -22.38 4.40 -20.10
CA SER A 612 -21.05 5.02 -20.01
C SER A 612 -20.18 4.73 -21.23
N SER A 613 -19.02 5.38 -21.35
CA SER A 613 -18.06 5.09 -22.43
C SER A 613 -17.65 3.62 -22.42
N THR A 614 -17.41 3.02 -21.26
CA THR A 614 -17.12 1.59 -21.16
C THR A 614 -18.28 0.74 -21.69
N CYS A 615 -19.53 1.06 -21.34
CA CYS A 615 -20.70 0.35 -21.90
C CYS A 615 -20.72 0.40 -23.42
N LEU A 616 -20.44 1.57 -24.01
CA LEU A 616 -20.46 1.75 -25.46
C LEU A 616 -19.46 0.85 -26.20
N TYR A 617 -18.35 0.49 -25.54
CA TYR A 617 -17.31 -0.39 -26.07
C TYR A 617 -17.42 -1.84 -25.55
N SER A 618 -18.47 -2.19 -24.80
CA SER A 618 -18.65 -3.54 -24.25
C SER A 618 -19.50 -4.42 -25.18
N ASP A 619 -19.27 -5.73 -25.13
CA ASP A 619 -20.09 -6.71 -25.85
C ASP A 619 -21.48 -6.88 -25.21
N ILE A 620 -21.52 -6.84 -23.88
CA ILE A 620 -22.75 -7.00 -23.09
C ILE A 620 -22.84 -5.90 -22.04
N ILE A 621 -23.99 -5.23 -22.02
CA ILE A 621 -24.36 -4.26 -21.00
C ILE A 621 -25.47 -4.90 -20.15
N LEU A 622 -25.29 -4.90 -18.84
CA LEU A 622 -26.27 -5.37 -17.88
C LEU A 622 -26.82 -4.17 -17.09
N PRO A 623 -28.14 -3.95 -17.07
CA PRO A 623 -28.73 -2.82 -16.34
C PRO A 623 -28.60 -3.06 -14.83
N THR A 624 -27.76 -2.28 -14.15
CA THR A 624 -27.66 -2.32 -12.69
C THR A 624 -28.62 -1.34 -12.04
N ALA A 625 -29.05 -1.63 -10.81
CA ALA A 625 -29.87 -0.74 -10.01
C ALA A 625 -29.08 0.51 -9.60
N THR A 626 -29.75 1.66 -9.57
CA THR A 626 -29.14 2.89 -9.01
C THR A 626 -28.94 2.76 -7.50
N TRP A 627 -28.25 3.72 -6.89
CA TRP A 627 -28.00 3.72 -5.44
C TRP A 627 -29.28 3.84 -4.59
N TYR A 628 -30.38 4.32 -5.17
CA TYR A 628 -31.67 4.47 -4.50
C TYR A 628 -32.61 3.28 -4.70
N GLU A 629 -32.13 2.20 -5.32
CA GLU A 629 -32.94 1.03 -5.68
C GLU A 629 -32.30 -0.27 -5.17
N LYS A 630 -31.32 -0.17 -4.25
CA LYS A 630 -30.63 -1.33 -3.67
C LYS A 630 -30.16 -1.06 -2.24
N ASP A 631 -30.05 -2.14 -1.49
CA ASP A 631 -29.48 -2.15 -0.15
C ASP A 631 -27.98 -2.44 -0.20
N ASP A 632 -27.19 -1.62 0.51
CA ASP A 632 -25.73 -1.76 0.64
C ASP A 632 -25.22 -0.93 1.84
N MET A 633 -23.91 -0.89 2.09
CA MET A 633 -23.28 -0.07 3.12
C MET A 633 -22.15 0.79 2.57
N ASN A 634 -21.89 1.92 3.23
CA ASN A 634 -20.88 2.90 2.87
C ASN A 634 -20.14 3.41 4.13
N THR A 635 -18.82 3.56 4.01
CA THR A 635 -17.93 4.22 4.99
C THR A 635 -16.86 5.03 4.28
N SER A 636 -16.28 6.03 4.95
CA SER A 636 -15.20 6.85 4.41
C SER A 636 -14.14 7.17 5.46
N ASP A 637 -12.96 7.55 4.97
CA ASP A 637 -11.87 8.19 5.72
C ASP A 637 -12.34 9.42 6.48
N MET A 638 -13.19 10.23 5.85
CA MET A 638 -13.54 11.58 6.31
C MET A 638 -14.27 11.61 7.64
N HIS A 639 -15.04 10.55 7.96
CA HIS A 639 -15.86 10.49 9.18
C HIS A 639 -16.04 9.04 9.67
N PRO A 640 -16.34 8.83 10.96
CA PRO A 640 -16.39 7.50 11.55
C PRO A 640 -17.75 6.81 11.45
N PHE A 641 -18.66 7.33 10.63
CA PHE A 641 -19.99 6.76 10.48
C PHE A 641 -20.05 5.67 9.41
N ILE A 642 -20.71 4.57 9.75
CA ILE A 642 -21.26 3.61 8.78
C ILE A 642 -22.75 3.91 8.57
N HIS A 643 -23.15 3.94 7.29
CA HIS A 643 -24.54 4.16 6.89
C HIS A 643 -24.88 3.36 5.63
N PRO A 644 -26.18 3.13 5.35
CA PRO A 644 -26.58 2.28 4.25
C PRO A 644 -26.86 3.04 2.95
N LEU A 645 -26.89 2.31 1.84
CA LEU A 645 -27.75 2.57 0.69
C LEU A 645 -29.06 1.80 0.92
N SER A 646 -30.19 2.28 0.41
CA SER A 646 -31.47 1.59 0.58
C SER A 646 -32.36 1.74 -0.64
N ALA A 647 -33.10 0.68 -0.96
CA ALA A 647 -34.09 0.71 -2.02
C ALA A 647 -35.30 1.55 -1.60
N ALA A 648 -35.38 2.78 -2.10
CA ALA A 648 -36.56 3.62 -1.96
C ALA A 648 -37.75 3.04 -2.74
N VAL A 649 -37.45 2.38 -3.87
CA VAL A 649 -38.38 1.64 -4.72
C VAL A 649 -37.62 0.43 -5.30
N ASP A 650 -38.35 -0.58 -5.77
CA ASP A 650 -37.76 -1.66 -6.57
C ASP A 650 -37.03 -1.08 -7.81
N PRO A 651 -35.91 -1.71 -8.26
CA PRO A 651 -35.22 -1.30 -9.47
C PRO A 651 -36.14 -1.16 -10.69
N ALA A 652 -36.09 -0.01 -11.35
CA ALA A 652 -36.92 0.22 -12.53
C ALA A 652 -36.59 -0.72 -13.71
N TRP A 653 -37.61 -0.97 -14.54
CA TRP A 653 -37.53 -1.85 -15.72
C TRP A 653 -37.04 -3.26 -15.39
N GLU A 654 -35.90 -3.67 -15.96
CA GLU A 654 -35.28 -4.97 -15.75
C GLU A 654 -33.95 -4.85 -15.00
N ALA A 655 -33.69 -3.68 -14.40
CA ALA A 655 -32.49 -3.46 -13.61
C ALA A 655 -32.45 -4.39 -12.40
N LYS A 656 -31.24 -4.76 -11.97
CA LYS A 656 -31.02 -5.57 -10.77
C LYS A 656 -29.81 -5.03 -10.02
N SER A 657 -29.77 -5.19 -8.70
CA SER A 657 -28.54 -4.85 -7.96
C SER A 657 -27.37 -5.72 -8.42
N ASP A 658 -26.14 -5.23 -8.29
CA ASP A 658 -24.92 -5.98 -8.65
C ASP A 658 -24.90 -7.36 -7.95
N TRP A 659 -25.35 -7.42 -6.69
CA TRP A 659 -25.52 -8.67 -5.93
C TRP A 659 -26.44 -9.68 -6.63
N GLU A 660 -27.63 -9.24 -7.05
CA GLU A 660 -28.59 -10.10 -7.74
C GLU A 660 -28.08 -10.52 -9.13
N ILE A 661 -27.38 -9.64 -9.84
CA ILE A 661 -26.78 -9.95 -11.14
C ILE A 661 -25.75 -11.07 -10.98
N TYR A 662 -24.76 -10.91 -10.10
CA TYR A 662 -23.72 -11.93 -9.93
C TYR A 662 -24.24 -13.22 -9.30
N LYS A 663 -25.22 -13.16 -8.39
CA LYS A 663 -25.89 -14.35 -7.89
C LYS A 663 -26.57 -15.14 -9.02
N ALA A 664 -27.24 -14.45 -9.95
CA ALA A 664 -27.87 -15.10 -11.10
C ALA A 664 -26.84 -15.64 -12.11
N ILE A 665 -25.71 -14.96 -12.29
CA ILE A 665 -24.58 -15.46 -13.09
C ILE A 665 -24.00 -16.71 -12.42
N ALA A 666 -23.73 -16.69 -11.12
CA ALA A 666 -23.22 -17.83 -10.37
C ALA A 666 -24.16 -19.04 -10.46
N LYS A 667 -25.48 -18.82 -10.38
CA LYS A 667 -26.49 -19.87 -10.59
C LYS A 667 -26.38 -20.49 -11.98
N LYS A 668 -26.37 -19.66 -13.02
CA LYS A 668 -26.30 -20.15 -14.40
C LYS A 668 -24.95 -20.81 -14.69
N PHE A 669 -23.86 -20.29 -14.13
CA PHE A 669 -22.54 -20.91 -14.20
C PHE A 669 -22.55 -22.32 -13.60
N SER A 670 -23.08 -22.49 -12.40
CA SER A 670 -23.15 -23.80 -11.71
C SER A 670 -23.92 -24.85 -12.50
N GLU A 671 -24.92 -24.45 -13.29
CA GLU A 671 -25.67 -25.35 -14.18
C GLU A 671 -24.88 -25.67 -15.46
N VAL A 672 -24.29 -24.66 -16.09
CA VAL A 672 -23.58 -24.76 -17.37
C VAL A 672 -22.23 -25.48 -17.24
N CYS A 673 -21.57 -25.40 -16.08
CA CYS A 673 -20.26 -26.02 -15.89
C CYS A 673 -20.32 -27.56 -15.77
N VAL A 674 -21.51 -28.13 -15.54
CA VAL A 674 -21.67 -29.59 -15.34
C VAL A 674 -21.25 -30.35 -16.61
N GLY A 675 -20.36 -31.32 -16.44
CA GLY A 675 -19.75 -32.07 -17.56
C GLY A 675 -18.52 -31.39 -18.16
N HIS A 676 -18.19 -30.17 -17.73
CA HIS A 676 -17.02 -29.42 -18.17
C HIS A 676 -16.00 -29.19 -17.06
N LEU A 677 -16.47 -28.79 -15.88
CA LEU A 677 -15.69 -28.52 -14.67
C LEU A 677 -16.43 -29.11 -13.46
N GLY A 678 -15.73 -29.90 -12.65
CA GLY A 678 -16.26 -30.58 -11.48
C GLY A 678 -15.62 -30.08 -10.19
N LYS A 679 -15.08 -31.02 -9.41
CA LYS A 679 -14.22 -30.74 -8.27
C LYS A 679 -12.78 -30.75 -8.75
N GLU A 680 -12.19 -29.57 -8.90
CA GLU A 680 -10.88 -29.40 -9.49
C GLU A 680 -9.87 -28.93 -8.44
N THR A 681 -8.62 -29.34 -8.64
CA THR A 681 -7.47 -28.89 -7.85
C THR A 681 -6.74 -27.80 -8.61
N ASP A 682 -6.72 -26.59 -8.07
CA ASP A 682 -6.12 -25.40 -8.67
C ASP A 682 -4.77 -25.07 -8.01
N ILE A 683 -3.79 -24.69 -8.81
CA ILE A 683 -2.49 -24.19 -8.35
C ILE A 683 -2.48 -22.67 -8.43
N VAL A 684 -2.35 -22.03 -7.28
CA VAL A 684 -2.41 -20.57 -7.14
C VAL A 684 -1.06 -20.06 -6.67
N THR A 685 -0.45 -19.15 -7.42
CA THR A 685 0.68 -18.37 -6.90
C THR A 685 0.15 -17.26 -6.01
N LEU A 686 0.81 -17.02 -4.88
CA LEU A 686 0.49 -15.94 -3.96
C LEU A 686 1.81 -15.24 -3.59
N PRO A 687 1.98 -13.93 -3.87
CA PRO A 687 3.21 -13.25 -3.49
C PRO A 687 3.39 -13.28 -1.96
N ILE A 688 4.60 -13.01 -1.51
CA ILE A 688 4.91 -12.81 -0.10
C ILE A 688 4.01 -11.67 0.41
N GLN A 689 3.26 -11.94 1.47
CA GLN A 689 2.30 -10.99 2.01
C GLN A 689 2.96 -10.17 3.12
N HIS A 690 2.84 -8.85 3.04
CA HIS A 690 2.97 -8.00 4.22
C HIS A 690 1.97 -8.43 5.30
N ASP A 691 2.28 -8.15 6.57
CA ASP A 691 1.48 -8.55 7.73
C ASP A 691 1.34 -10.08 7.87
N SER A 692 2.37 -10.79 7.41
CA SER A 692 2.54 -12.22 7.62
C SER A 692 3.99 -12.52 7.96
N ALA A 693 4.25 -13.63 8.64
CA ALA A 693 5.62 -14.04 8.94
C ALA A 693 6.50 -14.20 7.68
N ALA A 694 5.91 -14.37 6.49
CA ALA A 694 6.66 -14.46 5.24
C ALA A 694 7.28 -13.12 4.80
N GLU A 695 6.85 -11.98 5.36
CA GLU A 695 7.44 -10.66 5.07
C GLU A 695 8.94 -10.60 5.41
N LEU A 696 9.40 -11.50 6.29
CA LEU A 696 10.79 -11.76 6.64
C LEU A 696 11.50 -12.60 5.55
N ALA A 697 11.41 -12.15 4.30
CA ALA A 697 11.83 -12.88 3.11
C ALA A 697 13.35 -12.82 2.88
N GLN A 698 13.83 -11.69 2.37
CA GLN A 698 15.22 -11.45 1.96
C GLN A 698 15.82 -10.32 2.81
N PRO A 699 16.62 -10.64 3.85
CA PRO A 699 16.98 -9.67 4.89
C PRO A 699 18.03 -8.63 4.51
N LEU A 700 18.98 -9.00 3.65
CA LEU A 700 20.22 -8.24 3.46
C LEU A 700 20.48 -7.83 2.01
N ASP A 701 19.98 -8.62 1.05
CA ASP A 701 20.25 -8.50 -0.38
C ASP A 701 19.06 -9.01 -1.21
N VAL A 702 19.12 -8.80 -2.51
CA VAL A 702 18.16 -9.31 -3.50
C VAL A 702 18.82 -10.48 -4.24
N LYS A 703 18.15 -11.64 -4.28
CA LYS A 703 18.62 -12.85 -4.97
C LYS A 703 17.57 -13.43 -5.90
N ASP A 704 17.93 -13.56 -7.17
CA ASP A 704 17.07 -14.10 -8.21
C ASP A 704 17.36 -15.59 -8.45
N TRP A 705 16.41 -16.44 -8.08
CA TRP A 705 16.53 -17.90 -8.25
C TRP A 705 16.69 -18.31 -9.72
N LYS A 706 16.15 -17.55 -10.67
CA LYS A 706 16.24 -17.86 -12.11
C LYS A 706 17.64 -17.60 -12.66
N LYS A 707 18.43 -16.76 -11.98
CA LYS A 707 19.86 -16.53 -12.24
C LYS A 707 20.78 -17.49 -11.48
N GLY A 708 20.22 -18.38 -10.64
CA GLY A 708 20.99 -19.32 -9.83
C GLY A 708 21.66 -18.68 -8.61
N GLU A 709 21.24 -17.47 -8.21
CA GLU A 709 21.78 -16.74 -7.06
C GLU A 709 21.28 -17.29 -5.72
N CYS A 710 20.13 -17.97 -5.75
CA CYS A 710 19.55 -18.70 -4.62
C CYS A 710 18.69 -19.87 -5.13
N ASP A 711 18.20 -20.71 -4.21
CA ASP A 711 17.20 -21.71 -4.56
C ASP A 711 15.80 -21.10 -4.70
N LEU A 712 14.92 -21.73 -5.49
CA LEU A 712 13.50 -21.37 -5.57
C LEU A 712 12.78 -21.90 -4.33
N ILE A 713 12.50 -21.02 -3.37
CA ILE A 713 11.81 -21.32 -2.11
C ILE A 713 10.47 -20.57 -2.10
N PRO A 714 9.34 -21.25 -2.36
CA PRO A 714 8.01 -20.63 -2.35
C PRO A 714 7.70 -19.96 -1.01
N GLY A 715 7.36 -18.67 -1.04
CA GLY A 715 7.10 -17.86 0.16
C GLY A 715 8.32 -17.20 0.78
N LYS A 716 9.50 -17.24 0.11
CA LYS A 716 10.72 -16.57 0.59
C LYS A 716 11.55 -15.95 -0.54
N THR A 717 11.87 -16.72 -1.57
CA THR A 717 12.60 -16.24 -2.77
C THR A 717 11.77 -16.34 -4.04
N ALA A 718 10.52 -16.77 -3.90
CA ALA A 718 9.52 -16.98 -4.95
C ALA A 718 8.13 -16.82 -4.31
N PRO A 719 7.04 -16.67 -5.09
CA PRO A 719 5.69 -16.64 -4.51
C PRO A 719 5.37 -17.98 -3.83
N HIS A 720 4.51 -17.94 -2.81
CA HIS A 720 3.89 -19.17 -2.30
C HIS A 720 3.18 -19.91 -3.45
N ILE A 721 3.24 -21.24 -3.42
CA ILE A 721 2.52 -22.11 -4.35
C ILE A 721 1.45 -22.84 -3.55
N MET A 722 0.21 -22.43 -3.73
CA MET A 722 -0.93 -22.86 -2.94
C MET A 722 -1.80 -23.83 -3.73
N VAL A 723 -2.35 -24.83 -3.04
CA VAL A 723 -3.33 -25.76 -3.60
C VAL A 723 -4.72 -25.34 -3.14
N VAL A 724 -5.62 -25.07 -4.09
CA VAL A 724 -7.00 -24.64 -3.80
C VAL A 724 -7.98 -25.61 -4.45
N GLU A 725 -8.84 -26.20 -3.62
CA GLU A 725 -9.90 -27.10 -4.09
C GLU A 725 -11.15 -26.28 -4.45
N ARG A 726 -11.60 -26.41 -5.71
CA ARG A 726 -12.76 -25.69 -6.25
C ARG A 726 -13.86 -26.67 -6.62
N ASP A 727 -15.06 -26.42 -6.12
CA ASP A 727 -16.26 -27.20 -6.46
C ASP A 727 -17.13 -26.34 -7.39
N TYR A 728 -16.84 -26.39 -8.69
CA TYR A 728 -17.47 -25.51 -9.67
C TYR A 728 -19.00 -25.69 -9.73
N PRO A 729 -19.57 -26.91 -9.73
CA PRO A 729 -21.02 -27.10 -9.64
C PRO A 729 -21.63 -26.47 -8.38
N ALA A 730 -20.89 -26.39 -7.27
CA ALA A 730 -21.35 -25.80 -6.02
C ALA A 730 -21.14 -24.27 -5.93
N THR A 731 -20.64 -23.60 -6.97
CA THR A 731 -20.36 -22.14 -6.95
C THR A 731 -21.53 -21.32 -6.44
N TYR A 732 -22.75 -21.53 -6.95
CA TYR A 732 -23.95 -20.82 -6.49
C TYR A 732 -24.29 -21.07 -5.01
N GLU A 733 -24.22 -22.33 -4.57
CA GLU A 733 -24.53 -22.68 -3.18
C GLU A 733 -23.51 -22.08 -2.21
N ARG A 734 -22.22 -22.04 -2.60
CA ARG A 734 -21.15 -21.35 -1.85
C ARG A 734 -21.31 -19.83 -1.89
N PHE A 735 -21.69 -19.26 -3.03
CA PHE A 735 -21.95 -17.83 -3.15
C PHE A 735 -23.05 -17.39 -2.17
N THR A 736 -24.12 -18.17 -2.08
CA THR A 736 -25.32 -17.88 -1.29
C THR A 736 -25.29 -18.41 0.16
N SER A 737 -24.09 -18.69 0.69
CA SER A 737 -23.91 -19.10 2.09
C SER A 737 -22.55 -18.67 2.63
N ILE A 738 -22.47 -18.43 3.93
CA ILE A 738 -21.20 -18.18 4.61
C ILE A 738 -20.50 -19.52 4.80
N GLY A 739 -19.27 -19.65 4.32
CA GLY A 739 -18.53 -20.89 4.31
C GLY A 739 -17.92 -21.29 5.65
N PRO A 740 -17.52 -22.57 5.76
CA PRO A 740 -17.11 -23.17 7.03
C PRO A 740 -15.71 -22.75 7.52
N LEU A 741 -14.91 -22.03 6.71
CA LEU A 741 -13.56 -21.64 7.12
C LEU A 741 -13.56 -20.60 8.24
N MET A 742 -14.64 -19.81 8.37
CA MET A 742 -14.78 -18.87 9.49
C MET A 742 -14.82 -19.58 10.85
N GLU A 743 -15.36 -20.80 10.89
CA GLU A 743 -15.42 -21.62 12.10
C GLU A 743 -14.17 -22.50 12.25
N LYS A 744 -13.67 -23.05 11.14
CA LYS A 744 -12.54 -23.99 11.13
C LYS A 744 -11.19 -23.31 11.35
N ILE A 745 -10.98 -22.14 10.76
CA ILE A 745 -9.71 -21.39 10.79
C ILE A 745 -9.85 -20.16 11.70
N GLY A 746 -11.00 -19.49 11.67
CA GLY A 746 -11.21 -18.20 12.32
C GLY A 746 -11.12 -17.03 11.32
N ASN A 747 -11.03 -15.82 11.86
CA ASN A 747 -10.92 -14.58 11.09
C ASN A 747 -9.68 -13.79 11.49
N GLY A 748 -9.29 -12.79 10.70
CA GLY A 748 -8.15 -11.93 11.01
C GLY A 748 -7.71 -11.05 9.85
N GLY A 749 -6.71 -10.23 10.12
CA GLY A 749 -6.09 -9.26 9.22
C GLY A 749 -5.00 -8.50 9.96
N LYS A 750 -4.14 -7.77 9.24
CA LYS A 750 -3.05 -6.94 9.83
C LYS A 750 -2.15 -7.71 10.82
N GLY A 751 -1.84 -8.96 10.49
CA GLY A 751 -0.94 -9.83 11.26
C GLY A 751 -1.53 -10.49 12.50
N ILE A 752 -2.82 -10.26 12.80
CA ILE A 752 -3.53 -10.87 13.94
C ILE A 752 -4.69 -11.74 13.48
N ALA A 753 -5.12 -12.67 14.34
CA ALA A 753 -6.25 -13.56 14.09
C ALA A 753 -7.01 -13.86 15.39
N TRP A 754 -8.29 -14.20 15.26
CA TRP A 754 -9.16 -14.52 16.39
C TRP A 754 -10.22 -15.56 16.02
N ASN A 755 -10.81 -16.17 17.05
CA ASN A 755 -11.96 -17.06 16.88
C ASN A 755 -13.24 -16.23 16.65
N THR A 756 -14.07 -16.65 15.69
CA THR A 756 -15.33 -15.98 15.35
C THR A 756 -16.56 -16.90 15.40
N GLN A 757 -16.51 -17.95 16.22
CA GLN A 757 -17.59 -18.94 16.33
C GLN A 757 -18.91 -18.31 16.81
N SER A 758 -18.83 -17.43 17.82
CA SER A 758 -20.00 -16.72 18.37
C SER A 758 -20.73 -15.88 17.32
N GLU A 759 -19.99 -15.25 16.42
CA GLU A 759 -20.54 -14.44 15.34
C GLU A 759 -21.21 -15.33 14.28
N MET A 760 -20.60 -16.47 13.94
CA MET A 760 -21.22 -17.45 13.05
C MET A 760 -22.53 -18.00 13.62
N ASP A 761 -22.58 -18.28 14.93
CA ASP A 761 -23.81 -18.72 15.60
C ASP A 761 -24.90 -17.64 15.61
N LEU A 762 -24.51 -16.36 15.71
CA LEU A 762 -25.44 -15.24 15.57
C LEU A 762 -25.94 -15.12 14.13
N LEU A 763 -25.05 -15.23 13.14
CA LEU A 763 -25.40 -15.15 11.71
C LEU A 763 -26.35 -16.27 11.28
N ARG A 764 -26.26 -17.47 11.87
CA ARG A 764 -27.26 -18.54 11.66
C ARG A 764 -28.67 -18.13 12.09
N LYS A 765 -28.79 -17.27 13.10
CA LYS A 765 -30.09 -16.78 13.60
C LYS A 765 -30.58 -15.60 12.78
N LEU A 766 -29.67 -14.69 12.39
CA LEU A 766 -29.99 -13.50 11.61
C LEU A 766 -30.39 -13.84 10.17
N ASN A 767 -29.56 -14.64 9.49
CA ASN A 767 -29.70 -14.91 8.05
C ASN A 767 -30.41 -16.24 7.79
N TYR A 768 -30.80 -16.97 8.84
CA TYR A 768 -31.18 -18.39 8.78
C TYR A 768 -30.08 -19.27 8.18
N THR A 769 -30.39 -20.54 7.91
CA THR A 769 -29.40 -21.51 7.41
C THR A 769 -29.89 -22.26 6.17
N LYS A 770 -28.94 -22.76 5.37
CA LYS A 770 -29.23 -23.67 4.27
C LYS A 770 -29.86 -24.96 4.78
N ALA A 771 -31.06 -25.29 4.30
CA ALA A 771 -31.79 -26.48 4.71
C ALA A 771 -31.14 -27.80 4.24
N GLU A 772 -30.52 -27.78 3.06
CA GLU A 772 -29.93 -28.93 2.39
C GLU A 772 -28.82 -28.49 1.41
N GLY A 773 -28.33 -29.41 0.60
CA GLY A 773 -27.28 -29.13 -0.40
C GLY A 773 -25.85 -29.06 0.18
N PRO A 774 -24.87 -28.64 -0.66
CA PRO A 774 -23.45 -28.63 -0.29
C PRO A 774 -23.11 -27.76 0.92
N ALA A 775 -23.92 -26.74 1.21
CA ALA A 775 -23.73 -25.79 2.29
C ALA A 775 -24.71 -25.99 3.46
N LYS A 776 -25.35 -27.17 3.58
CA LYS A 776 -26.34 -27.45 4.62
C LYS A 776 -25.87 -27.01 6.02
N GLY A 777 -26.71 -26.25 6.72
CA GLY A 777 -26.45 -25.76 8.08
C GLY A 777 -25.58 -24.50 8.17
N GLN A 778 -25.03 -24.02 7.06
CA GLN A 778 -24.31 -22.76 7.02
C GLN A 778 -25.27 -21.56 6.96
N PRO A 779 -24.90 -20.38 7.52
CA PRO A 779 -25.68 -19.16 7.39
C PRO A 779 -25.93 -18.78 5.93
N MET A 780 -27.10 -18.21 5.62
CA MET A 780 -27.41 -17.82 4.24
C MET A 780 -26.81 -16.46 3.85
N LEU A 781 -26.58 -16.30 2.55
CA LEU A 781 -26.24 -15.05 1.86
C LEU A 781 -27.17 -14.90 0.66
N ASN A 782 -28.49 -14.83 0.89
CA ASN A 782 -29.44 -14.71 -0.20
C ASN A 782 -29.54 -13.26 -0.66
N THR A 783 -29.72 -12.35 0.28
CA THR A 783 -29.96 -10.93 0.03
C THR A 783 -28.70 -10.09 0.25
N ALA A 784 -28.69 -8.86 -0.26
CA ALA A 784 -27.63 -7.91 0.05
C ALA A 784 -27.61 -7.54 1.56
N ILE A 785 -28.76 -7.60 2.24
CA ILE A 785 -28.86 -7.41 3.69
C ILE A 785 -28.18 -8.55 4.44
N ASP A 786 -28.34 -9.82 4.03
CA ASP A 786 -27.62 -10.95 4.64
C ASP A 786 -26.10 -10.76 4.55
N ALA A 787 -25.63 -10.28 3.40
CA ALA A 787 -24.22 -9.96 3.18
C ALA A 787 -23.76 -8.75 4.01
N ALA A 788 -24.58 -7.71 4.14
CA ALA A 788 -24.31 -6.58 5.02
C ALA A 788 -24.22 -7.01 6.49
N GLU A 789 -25.15 -7.84 6.96
CA GLU A 789 -25.14 -8.38 8.32
C GLU A 789 -23.94 -9.30 8.58
N MET A 790 -23.47 -10.06 7.58
CA MET A 790 -22.19 -10.78 7.65
C MET A 790 -21.03 -9.83 7.95
N ILE A 791 -20.92 -8.74 7.17
CA ILE A 791 -19.87 -7.73 7.36
C ILE A 791 -19.95 -7.14 8.78
N LEU A 792 -21.13 -6.64 9.16
CA LEU A 792 -21.35 -5.98 10.45
C LEU A 792 -21.09 -6.90 11.65
N THR A 793 -21.40 -8.19 11.52
CA THR A 793 -21.26 -9.12 12.64
C THR A 793 -19.82 -9.58 12.82
N LEU A 794 -19.08 -9.78 11.73
CA LEU A 794 -17.73 -10.34 11.76
C LEU A 794 -16.62 -9.30 11.99
N ALA A 795 -16.89 -8.01 11.78
CA ALA A 795 -15.88 -6.97 11.89
C ALA A 795 -15.76 -6.39 13.32
N PRO A 796 -14.53 -6.13 13.81
CA PRO A 796 -14.29 -5.48 15.10
C PRO A 796 -14.84 -4.04 15.15
N GLU A 797 -14.89 -3.32 14.03
CA GLU A 797 -15.38 -1.94 13.99
C GLU A 797 -16.89 -1.83 14.26
N THR A 798 -17.64 -2.93 14.11
CA THR A 798 -19.11 -2.93 14.18
C THR A 798 -19.65 -3.93 15.21
N ASN A 799 -18.79 -4.70 15.86
CA ASN A 799 -19.14 -5.64 16.92
C ASN A 799 -18.09 -5.62 18.04
N GLY A 800 -18.46 -5.10 19.21
CA GLY A 800 -17.57 -4.93 20.35
C GLY A 800 -16.94 -6.21 20.86
N GLN A 801 -17.63 -7.35 20.76
CA GLN A 801 -17.06 -8.66 21.12
C GLN A 801 -15.90 -9.04 20.20
N VAL A 802 -16.00 -8.69 18.92
CA VAL A 802 -14.91 -8.91 17.97
C VAL A 802 -13.79 -7.90 18.21
N ALA A 803 -14.12 -6.64 18.51
CA ALA A 803 -13.15 -5.61 18.85
C ALA A 803 -12.25 -6.03 20.01
N VAL A 804 -12.84 -6.50 21.12
CA VAL A 804 -12.09 -6.97 22.29
C VAL A 804 -11.21 -8.17 21.95
N LYS A 805 -11.73 -9.16 21.19
CA LYS A 805 -10.93 -10.31 20.74
C LYS A 805 -9.77 -9.92 19.83
N ALA A 806 -9.97 -8.94 18.95
CA ALA A 806 -8.95 -8.46 18.04
C ALA A 806 -7.85 -7.70 18.80
N TRP A 807 -8.20 -6.80 19.72
CA TRP A 807 -7.23 -6.11 20.57
C TRP A 807 -6.48 -7.07 21.49
N ALA A 808 -7.15 -8.10 22.03
CA ALA A 808 -6.50 -9.16 22.79
C ALA A 808 -5.47 -9.92 21.94
N ALA A 809 -5.79 -10.24 20.68
CA ALA A 809 -4.85 -10.89 19.78
C ALA A 809 -3.61 -10.02 19.49
N LEU A 810 -3.78 -8.70 19.34
CA LEU A 810 -2.65 -7.77 19.19
C LEU A 810 -1.80 -7.67 20.46
N SER A 811 -2.45 -7.69 21.63
CA SER A 811 -1.79 -7.61 22.94
C SER A 811 -0.75 -8.73 23.15
N GLU A 812 -0.96 -9.89 22.53
CA GLU A 812 0.03 -10.99 22.55
C GLU A 812 1.34 -10.61 21.83
N PHE A 813 1.26 -9.86 20.73
CA PHE A 813 2.45 -9.41 20.00
C PHE A 813 3.20 -8.33 20.77
N THR A 814 2.46 -7.34 21.28
CA THR A 814 3.04 -6.17 21.93
C THR A 814 3.45 -6.43 23.38
N GLY A 815 2.83 -7.40 24.05
CA GLY A 815 2.99 -7.62 25.49
C GLY A 815 2.30 -6.55 26.35
N ARG A 816 1.43 -5.74 25.74
CA ARG A 816 0.71 -4.63 26.37
C ARG A 816 -0.78 -4.85 26.18
N ASP A 817 -1.58 -4.61 27.23
CA ASP A 817 -3.03 -4.69 27.10
C ASP A 817 -3.53 -3.55 26.21
N HIS A 818 -4.33 -3.90 25.22
CA HIS A 818 -5.04 -2.95 24.36
C HIS A 818 -6.55 -3.14 24.40
N THR A 819 -7.06 -4.09 25.21
CA THR A 819 -8.50 -4.39 25.25
C THR A 819 -9.30 -3.25 25.85
N HIS A 820 -8.70 -2.41 26.71
CA HIS A 820 -9.33 -1.20 27.26
C HIS A 820 -9.87 -0.24 26.19
N LEU A 821 -9.34 -0.29 24.97
CA LEU A 821 -9.79 0.52 23.84
C LEU A 821 -11.18 0.13 23.30
N ALA A 822 -11.69 -1.05 23.67
CA ALA A 822 -12.98 -1.55 23.22
C ALA A 822 -13.87 -2.15 24.33
N LEU A 823 -13.34 -2.43 25.53
CA LEU A 823 -14.13 -3.00 26.64
C LEU A 823 -15.36 -2.16 27.00
N ASN A 824 -15.26 -0.83 26.92
CA ASN A 824 -16.39 0.08 27.16
C ASN A 824 -17.50 -0.02 26.10
N LYS A 825 -17.22 -0.63 24.94
CA LYS A 825 -18.14 -0.83 23.82
C LYS A 825 -18.33 -2.33 23.49
N GLU A 826 -17.95 -3.25 24.37
CA GLU A 826 -17.96 -4.71 24.07
C GLU A 826 -19.35 -5.24 23.66
N ASP A 827 -20.43 -4.68 24.23
CA ASP A 827 -21.79 -5.09 23.92
C ASP A 827 -22.31 -4.54 22.58
N GLU A 828 -21.71 -3.45 22.07
CA GLU A 828 -22.14 -2.74 20.87
C GLU A 828 -22.17 -3.68 19.66
N LYS A 829 -23.29 -3.69 18.94
CA LYS A 829 -23.50 -4.48 17.72
C LYS A 829 -24.31 -3.68 16.72
N ILE A 830 -23.61 -3.04 15.79
CA ILE A 830 -24.24 -2.29 14.70
C ILE A 830 -25.02 -3.27 13.80
N ARG A 831 -26.28 -2.95 13.49
CA ARG A 831 -27.16 -3.72 12.58
C ARG A 831 -27.54 -2.89 11.36
N PHE A 832 -27.84 -3.56 10.25
CA PHE A 832 -28.21 -2.88 9.00
C PHE A 832 -29.45 -1.99 9.18
N ARG A 833 -30.47 -2.50 9.88
CA ARG A 833 -31.72 -1.75 10.13
C ARG A 833 -31.54 -0.58 11.09
N ASP A 834 -30.56 -0.65 12.00
CA ASP A 834 -30.27 0.45 12.93
C ASP A 834 -29.57 1.61 12.22
N ILE A 835 -28.68 1.30 11.27
CA ILE A 835 -28.01 2.34 10.45
C ILE A 835 -28.94 2.97 9.41
N GLN A 836 -30.00 2.27 9.00
CA GLN A 836 -31.11 2.89 8.24
C GLN A 836 -31.89 3.89 9.09
N ALA A 837 -32.03 3.63 10.39
CA ALA A 837 -32.69 4.56 11.30
C ALA A 837 -31.83 5.80 11.58
N GLN A 838 -30.52 5.61 11.78
CA GLN A 838 -29.54 6.69 11.94
C GLN A 838 -28.12 6.14 11.73
N PRO A 839 -27.22 6.84 11.02
CA PRO A 839 -25.81 6.43 10.92
C PRO A 839 -25.19 6.14 12.29
N ARG A 840 -24.31 5.14 12.38
CA ARG A 840 -23.64 4.77 13.64
C ARG A 840 -22.14 5.03 13.54
N LYS A 841 -21.58 5.63 14.59
CA LYS A 841 -20.12 5.73 14.76
C LYS A 841 -19.58 4.33 15.04
N ILE A 842 -18.45 3.98 14.42
CA ILE A 842 -17.85 2.66 14.60
C ILE A 842 -17.02 2.57 15.91
N ILE A 843 -16.44 1.39 16.15
CA ILE A 843 -15.66 1.05 17.34
C ILE A 843 -14.15 1.09 17.02
N SER A 844 -13.32 1.53 17.97
CA SER A 844 -11.86 1.46 17.86
C SER A 844 -11.40 0.02 17.60
N SER A 845 -10.57 -0.18 16.58
CA SER A 845 -10.15 -1.49 16.11
C SER A 845 -8.63 -1.53 15.86
N PRO A 846 -7.95 -2.66 16.13
CA PRO A 846 -6.53 -2.83 15.84
C PRO A 846 -6.21 -2.86 14.34
N THR A 847 -7.22 -2.92 13.47
CA THR A 847 -7.04 -2.71 12.03
C THR A 847 -6.56 -1.29 11.72
N TRP A 848 -6.89 -0.33 12.57
CA TRP A 848 -6.67 1.10 12.36
C TRP A 848 -5.74 1.68 13.43
N SER A 849 -5.22 2.89 13.19
CA SER A 849 -4.23 3.52 14.07
C SER A 849 -4.75 4.75 14.83
N GLY A 850 -6.02 5.12 14.65
CA GLY A 850 -6.71 6.13 15.45
C GLY A 850 -7.75 5.55 16.39
N LEU A 851 -8.27 6.40 17.28
CA LEU A 851 -9.33 6.03 18.23
C LEU A 851 -10.67 6.62 17.86
N GLU A 852 -11.72 5.87 18.19
CA GLU A 852 -13.11 6.20 17.91
C GLU A 852 -13.80 6.51 19.23
N ASP A 853 -13.43 7.68 19.75
CA ASP A 853 -13.67 8.09 21.12
C ASP A 853 -14.46 9.40 21.18
N GLU A 854 -15.10 9.67 22.32
CA GLU A 854 -15.92 10.87 22.50
C GLU A 854 -15.12 12.08 23.03
N HIS A 855 -13.85 11.89 23.38
CA HIS A 855 -12.96 12.91 23.92
C HIS A 855 -11.77 13.24 23.01
N VAL A 856 -11.39 12.31 22.11
CA VAL A 856 -10.37 12.53 21.09
C VAL A 856 -10.89 12.12 19.72
N SER A 857 -10.71 12.99 18.72
CA SER A 857 -11.03 12.70 17.32
C SER A 857 -10.08 11.64 16.75
N TYR A 858 -10.53 10.94 15.72
CA TYR A 858 -9.72 9.96 15.03
C TYR A 858 -8.50 10.64 14.37
N ASN A 859 -7.31 10.22 14.79
CA ASN A 859 -6.04 10.67 14.23
C ASN A 859 -5.15 9.45 13.94
N ALA A 860 -4.61 9.36 12.73
CA ALA A 860 -3.78 8.23 12.33
C ALA A 860 -2.39 8.28 13.00
N GLY A 861 -1.87 7.11 13.38
CA GLY A 861 -0.65 6.95 14.17
C GLY A 861 -0.86 7.16 15.67
N TYR A 862 -2.07 7.51 16.13
CA TYR A 862 -2.35 7.81 17.53
C TYR A 862 -2.07 6.59 18.43
N THR A 863 -2.50 5.40 18.03
CA THR A 863 -2.23 4.17 18.79
C THR A 863 -0.74 3.82 18.77
N ASN A 864 -0.01 4.11 17.70
CA ASN A 864 1.43 3.89 17.69
C ASN A 864 2.14 4.75 18.75
N VAL A 865 1.77 6.04 18.84
CA VAL A 865 2.36 6.99 19.77
C VAL A 865 1.93 6.72 21.22
N HIS A 866 0.65 6.45 21.45
CA HIS A 866 0.05 6.42 22.80
C HIS A 866 -0.06 5.01 23.39
N GLU A 867 -0.26 4.00 22.55
CA GLU A 867 -0.34 2.59 22.95
C GLU A 867 1.00 1.86 22.77
N LEU A 868 2.00 2.53 22.17
CA LEU A 868 3.32 2.00 21.86
C LEU A 868 3.28 0.76 20.96
N ILE A 869 2.29 0.72 20.06
CA ILE A 869 2.21 -0.29 19.01
C ILE A 869 3.20 0.10 17.90
N PRO A 870 4.11 -0.77 17.46
CA PRO A 870 5.03 -0.43 16.39
C PRO A 870 4.29 -0.21 15.07
N TRP A 871 4.80 0.68 14.24
CA TRP A 871 4.49 0.66 12.81
C TRP A 871 4.95 -0.67 12.21
N ALA A 872 4.21 -1.22 11.24
CA ALA A 872 4.52 -2.51 10.62
C ALA A 872 5.65 -2.39 9.59
N TYR A 873 6.70 -1.66 9.96
CA TYR A 873 7.81 -1.33 9.08
C TYR A 873 8.75 -2.53 8.92
N ALA A 874 8.60 -3.24 7.80
CA ALA A 874 9.59 -4.18 7.30
C ALA A 874 10.63 -3.36 6.51
N LEU A 875 11.81 -3.19 7.12
CA LEU A 875 12.93 -2.45 6.54
C LEU A 875 13.26 -2.94 5.13
N TRP A 876 12.81 -2.19 4.13
CA TRP A 876 13.40 -2.25 2.80
C TRP A 876 14.81 -1.65 2.89
N PRO A 877 15.81 -2.21 2.19
CA PRO A 877 17.15 -1.66 2.22
C PRO A 877 17.15 -0.20 1.73
N SER A 878 17.55 0.74 2.59
CA SER A 878 18.04 2.08 2.25
C SER A 878 17.08 3.20 1.81
N ALA A 879 15.78 2.95 1.63
CA ALA A 879 14.88 3.95 1.04
C ALA A 879 14.86 5.32 1.76
N ALA A 880 15.04 5.37 3.09
CA ALA A 880 14.99 6.62 3.86
C ALA A 880 16.09 7.65 3.49
N VAL A 881 17.22 7.21 2.93
CA VAL A 881 18.40 8.07 2.66
C VAL A 881 18.91 7.95 1.22
N SER A 882 18.59 6.87 0.49
CA SER A 882 19.20 6.58 -0.83
C SER A 882 18.76 7.50 -1.97
N GLY A 883 17.72 8.34 -1.80
CA GLY A 883 17.22 9.25 -2.85
C GLY A 883 16.88 8.58 -4.18
N SER A 884 16.85 7.24 -4.23
CA SER A 884 16.69 6.47 -5.46
C SER A 884 15.20 6.23 -5.70
N PRO A 885 14.62 6.73 -6.80
CA PRO A 885 13.21 6.48 -7.15
C PRO A 885 12.92 5.01 -7.49
N MET A 886 13.92 4.13 -7.52
CA MET A 886 13.75 2.69 -7.85
C MET A 886 13.61 1.74 -6.65
N ASP A 887 13.66 2.24 -5.41
CA ASP A 887 13.39 1.43 -4.21
C ASP A 887 11.88 1.43 -3.83
N ALA A 888 11.00 1.94 -4.71
CA ALA A 888 9.56 2.11 -4.52
C ALA A 888 8.71 1.18 -5.39
#